data_AF-A0A126NW17-F1
#
_entry.id   AF-A0A126NW17-F1
#
_cell.length_a   1.000
_cell.length_b   1.000
_cell.length_c   1.000
_cell.angle_alpha   90.00
_cell.angle_beta   90.00
_cell.angle_gamma   90.00
#
_symmetry.space_group_name_H-M   'P 1'
#
loop_
_entity.id
_entity.type
_entity.pdbx_description
1 polymer ?
#
loop_
_entity_poly.entity_id
_entity_poly.type
_entity_poly.pdbx_seq_one_letter_code
_entity_poly.pdbx_strand_id
1 'polypeptide(L)'
;MYRTLSCLTDDHAAWVLPLSALVCWVSCHTAFGLLKQARESTGWAAFIWLAATAAAAGAGIWSTHFIAMLGYAPPLSIGYDVGLTLASLGVAIATAFGAAMVIRTASSSTAIVASGIILTSGIAAMHFTGMAGVRIPGRFVWDEALVAAALASGTVLTCAALFVFTRRPTRYPRAVAATLLAGAIGTLHFVSMAAARAVPDPSIAAPDDGLARGALAVGIAAVMLTILAFSALTLFADRLRRVNRALASHGAALRVSEERLARALDAGSDGLWDWNISTGQTWLSDRWLTMLGYEPGELEGHVRTWQRLVHPQDEAKALELLQAHFDGHSPVYEFEHRLRRKDGSWGWVLARGKVVERDNLDLPQRIVGTHIDIEGRKIAEQQIAHMARHDGLTGLTNRTSFHELLRLALREAADAGGACAVMCLDLDGFKMVNDTVGHMAGDELLKLVAARIAERIHPADTVARLGGDEFAVLVKSNPTNEGLGSLAKELISAVGEPFAYSGQTIEVGLSIGIARAPQDGLVEQLLFSRADLALYQAKAEGRNCYRIFDAALDEAITRRRELERDLRMVLANEGLELHYQPQVRASTRELVGFEALVRWRHPARGSIPPSEFIPLAEETGLISALGEWVLRTACSEAAGWARPLKVAVNLSPREFQQGDLPDLILGILTETGLSPNRLEIEITETAIFADMGRALSILRRLKALGISIAMDDFGTGYASLATLQAFPFDKIKIDRSFIGQVEVSPQAAVIVRAVLGLGRSLGICVAAEGVETIDQMRFLVDEECEELQGYLFGKPQPIGSFAEAIDGREAFEGAIAPAPVRSAAAQMAFAS
;
A
#
# COMPACT_ATOMS: atom_id res chain seq x y z
N MET A 1 49.79 -68.17 -46.07
CA MET A 1 48.84 -67.93 -44.95
C MET A 1 48.56 -66.43 -44.95
N TYR A 2 47.42 -65.98 -45.49
CA TYR A 2 47.15 -64.55 -45.69
C TYR A 2 46.27 -64.04 -44.53
N ARG A 3 46.81 -63.15 -43.70
CA ARG A 3 46.04 -62.39 -42.71
C ARG A 3 45.42 -61.18 -43.41
N THR A 4 44.11 -61.05 -43.32
CA THR A 4 43.25 -60.04 -44.00
C THR A 4 43.47 -58.58 -43.57
N LEU A 5 44.41 -58.29 -42.67
CA LEU A 5 44.74 -56.92 -42.27
C LEU A 5 45.54 -56.14 -43.35
N SER A 6 46.28 -56.82 -44.24
CA SER A 6 46.89 -56.19 -45.42
C SER A 6 45.90 -55.96 -46.58
N CYS A 7 44.73 -56.61 -46.55
CA CYS A 7 43.72 -56.51 -47.62
C CYS A 7 42.88 -55.22 -47.57
N LEU A 8 42.85 -54.53 -46.43
CA LEU A 8 42.08 -53.30 -46.23
C LEU A 8 42.71 -52.06 -46.88
N THR A 9 44.01 -52.09 -47.18
CA THR A 9 44.74 -50.96 -47.78
C THR A 9 45.24 -51.23 -49.20
N ASP A 10 45.64 -52.46 -49.54
CA ASP A 10 46.35 -52.72 -50.81
C ASP A 10 45.47 -53.40 -51.90
N ASP A 11 44.38 -54.08 -51.51
CA ASP A 11 43.61 -54.96 -52.42
C ASP A 11 42.22 -54.39 -52.83
N HIS A 12 41.89 -53.17 -52.41
CA HIS A 12 40.64 -52.49 -52.78
C HIS A 12 40.90 -51.33 -53.75
N ALA A 13 40.11 -51.26 -54.83
CA ALA A 13 40.12 -50.07 -55.68
C ALA A 13 39.68 -48.83 -54.88
N ALA A 14 40.51 -47.78 -54.87
CA ALA A 14 40.36 -46.61 -54.00
C ALA A 14 39.00 -45.88 -54.08
N TRP A 15 38.27 -46.03 -55.20
CA TRP A 15 36.96 -45.40 -55.41
C TRP A 15 35.78 -46.23 -54.88
N VAL A 16 35.95 -47.54 -54.67
CA VAL A 16 34.85 -48.45 -54.33
C VAL A 16 34.40 -48.30 -52.88
N LEU A 17 35.33 -48.08 -51.96
CA LEU A 17 35.02 -47.87 -50.54
C LEU A 17 34.22 -46.57 -50.31
N PRO A 18 34.62 -45.40 -50.86
CA PRO A 18 33.80 -44.19 -50.81
C PRO A 18 32.42 -44.35 -51.46
N LEU A 19 32.34 -45.05 -52.61
CA LEU A 19 31.06 -45.30 -53.27
C LEU A 19 30.14 -46.17 -52.42
N SER A 20 30.66 -47.27 -51.87
CA SER A 20 29.91 -48.16 -50.98
C SER A 20 29.38 -47.42 -49.76
N ALA A 21 30.23 -46.61 -49.11
CA ALA A 21 29.85 -45.79 -47.97
C ALA A 21 28.76 -44.76 -48.34
N LEU A 22 28.87 -44.10 -49.49
CA LEU A 22 27.87 -43.14 -49.97
C LEU A 22 26.52 -43.82 -50.25
N VAL A 23 26.53 -44.95 -50.96
CA VAL A 23 25.31 -45.72 -51.27
C VAL A 23 24.65 -46.21 -49.98
N CYS A 24 25.45 -46.74 -49.04
CA CYS A 24 24.99 -47.15 -47.73
C CYS A 24 24.32 -45.99 -46.98
N TRP A 25 24.97 -44.82 -46.95
CA TRP A 25 24.45 -43.65 -46.27
C TRP A 25 23.15 -43.13 -46.89
N VAL A 26 23.09 -43.01 -48.23
CA VAL A 26 21.88 -42.60 -48.95
C VAL A 26 20.73 -43.56 -48.69
N SER A 27 20.99 -44.88 -48.76
CA SER A 27 19.98 -45.88 -48.44
C SER A 27 19.49 -45.77 -46.99
N CYS A 28 20.38 -45.65 -46.01
CA CYS A 28 20.01 -45.50 -44.60
C CYS A 28 19.19 -44.23 -44.37
N HIS A 29 19.59 -43.12 -44.99
CA HIS A 29 18.87 -41.85 -44.91
C HIS A 29 17.46 -41.94 -45.51
N THR A 30 17.33 -42.64 -46.64
CA THR A 30 16.05 -42.91 -47.30
C THR A 30 15.18 -43.84 -46.50
N ALA A 31 15.73 -44.92 -45.94
CA ALA A 31 15.01 -45.83 -45.05
C ALA A 31 14.44 -45.09 -43.83
N PHE A 32 15.22 -44.25 -43.15
CA PHE A 32 14.68 -43.41 -42.06
C PHE A 32 13.64 -42.39 -42.52
N GLY A 33 13.76 -41.88 -43.75
CA GLY A 33 12.73 -41.04 -44.36
C GLY A 33 11.41 -41.75 -44.57
N LEU A 34 11.44 -42.95 -45.13
CA LEU A 34 10.27 -43.80 -45.34
C LEU A 34 9.68 -44.27 -44.01
N LEU A 35 10.53 -44.61 -43.03
CA LEU A 35 10.09 -45.01 -41.69
C LEU A 35 9.34 -43.89 -40.97
N LYS A 36 9.79 -42.64 -41.16
CA LYS A 36 9.06 -41.46 -40.68
C LYS A 36 7.68 -41.39 -41.33
N GLN A 37 7.57 -41.61 -42.65
CA GLN A 37 6.27 -41.65 -43.33
C GLN A 37 5.39 -42.79 -42.81
N ALA A 38 5.96 -43.96 -42.53
CA ALA A 38 5.25 -45.12 -41.98
C ALA A 38 4.69 -44.85 -40.58
N ARG A 39 5.42 -44.13 -39.73
CA ARG A 39 4.97 -43.73 -38.38
C ARG A 39 3.88 -42.67 -38.40
N GLU A 40 3.89 -41.79 -39.39
CA GLU A 40 2.92 -40.71 -39.55
C GLU A 40 1.67 -41.13 -40.35
N SER A 41 1.62 -42.35 -40.87
CA SER A 41 0.50 -42.89 -41.67
C SER A 41 -0.23 -44.00 -40.91
N THR A 42 -1.50 -44.22 -41.25
CA THR A 42 -2.35 -45.30 -40.68
C THR A 42 -2.88 -46.23 -41.76
N GLY A 43 -3.40 -47.39 -41.37
CA GLY A 43 -4.00 -48.37 -42.28
C GLY A 43 -3.04 -48.87 -43.37
N TRP A 44 -3.56 -49.04 -44.59
CA TRP A 44 -2.83 -49.59 -45.74
C TRP A 44 -1.61 -48.74 -46.15
N ALA A 45 -1.72 -47.41 -46.06
CA ALA A 45 -0.60 -46.52 -46.39
C ALA A 45 0.61 -46.74 -45.46
N ALA A 46 0.38 -47.00 -44.17
CA ALA A 46 1.46 -47.29 -43.23
C ALA A 46 2.22 -48.58 -43.59
N PHE A 47 1.50 -49.60 -44.05
CA PHE A 47 2.07 -50.86 -44.50
C PHE A 47 2.96 -50.66 -45.75
N ILE A 48 2.48 -49.89 -46.73
CA ILE A 48 3.28 -49.57 -47.93
C ILE A 48 4.59 -48.87 -47.56
N TRP A 49 4.55 -47.88 -46.66
CA TRP A 49 5.75 -47.17 -46.22
C TRP A 49 6.70 -48.07 -45.42
N LEU A 50 6.19 -49.01 -44.62
CA LEU A 50 7.00 -50.02 -43.94
C LEU A 50 7.69 -50.95 -44.92
N ALA A 51 6.96 -51.45 -45.92
CA ALA A 51 7.53 -52.31 -46.96
C ALA A 51 8.62 -51.58 -47.75
N ALA A 52 8.38 -50.32 -48.13
CA ALA A 52 9.38 -49.48 -48.79
C ALA A 52 10.61 -49.22 -47.90
N THR A 53 10.42 -48.99 -46.60
CA THR A 53 11.51 -48.82 -45.62
C THR A 53 12.40 -50.06 -45.59
N ALA A 54 11.78 -51.24 -45.48
CA ALA A 54 12.48 -52.52 -45.42
C ALA A 54 13.23 -52.81 -46.72
N ALA A 55 12.60 -52.56 -47.86
CA ALA A 55 13.21 -52.70 -49.18
C ALA A 55 14.43 -51.78 -49.32
N ALA A 56 14.31 -50.50 -48.97
CA ALA A 56 15.41 -49.54 -49.05
C ALA A 56 16.58 -49.93 -48.13
N ALA A 57 16.30 -50.26 -46.87
CA ALA A 57 17.31 -50.66 -45.89
C ALA A 57 18.01 -51.97 -46.29
N GLY A 58 17.23 -53.01 -46.64
CA GLY A 58 17.75 -54.30 -47.05
C GLY A 58 18.59 -54.20 -48.34
N ALA A 59 18.13 -53.44 -49.33
CA ALA A 59 18.88 -53.10 -50.53
C ALA A 59 20.20 -52.38 -50.23
N GLY A 60 20.20 -51.43 -49.28
CA GLY A 60 21.41 -50.73 -48.85
C GLY A 60 22.42 -51.67 -48.20
N ILE A 61 21.97 -52.47 -47.24
CA ILE A 61 22.80 -53.47 -46.55
C ILE A 61 23.45 -54.40 -47.58
N TRP A 62 22.63 -54.99 -48.48
CA TRP A 62 23.08 -55.91 -49.51
C TRP A 62 24.06 -55.26 -50.51
N SER A 63 23.70 -54.10 -51.08
CA SER A 63 24.56 -53.40 -52.03
C SER A 63 25.89 -53.00 -51.41
N THR A 64 25.91 -52.57 -50.14
CA THR A 64 27.16 -52.19 -49.44
C THR A 64 28.14 -53.35 -49.37
N HIS A 65 27.65 -54.55 -49.07
CA HIS A 65 28.48 -55.75 -49.01
C HIS A 65 29.01 -56.14 -50.39
N PHE A 66 28.16 -56.24 -51.41
CA PHE A 66 28.60 -56.69 -52.73
C PHE A 66 29.38 -55.63 -53.52
N ILE A 67 29.14 -54.33 -53.29
CA ILE A 67 30.01 -53.26 -53.81
C ILE A 67 31.41 -53.40 -53.20
N ALA A 68 31.52 -53.59 -51.89
CA ALA A 68 32.81 -53.80 -51.23
C ALA A 68 33.52 -55.05 -51.75
N MET A 69 32.79 -56.16 -51.93
CA MET A 69 33.32 -57.40 -52.50
C MET A 69 33.74 -57.28 -53.97
N LEU A 70 33.06 -56.46 -54.79
CA LEU A 70 33.49 -56.17 -56.17
C LEU A 70 34.81 -55.37 -56.22
N GLY A 71 35.03 -54.52 -55.22
CA GLY A 71 36.27 -53.76 -55.07
C GLY A 71 37.45 -54.61 -54.62
N TYR A 72 37.19 -55.78 -54.03
CA TYR A 72 38.21 -56.70 -53.54
C TYR A 72 38.75 -57.58 -54.68
N ALA A 73 40.07 -57.52 -54.90
CA ALA A 73 40.76 -58.30 -55.93
C ALA A 73 41.69 -59.35 -55.31
N PRO A 74 41.18 -60.48 -54.78
CA PRO A 74 42.04 -61.52 -54.24
C PRO A 74 42.79 -62.24 -55.36
N PRO A 75 43.92 -62.90 -55.02
CA PRO A 75 44.71 -63.71 -55.96
C PRO A 75 43.99 -64.99 -56.45
N LEU A 76 42.74 -65.22 -56.04
CA LEU A 76 41.90 -66.37 -56.44
C LEU A 76 40.73 -65.89 -57.30
N SER A 77 40.29 -66.71 -58.27
CA SER A 77 39.06 -66.44 -59.02
C SER A 77 37.85 -66.51 -58.08
N ILE A 78 36.96 -65.52 -58.19
CA ILE A 78 35.71 -65.43 -57.41
C ILE A 78 34.52 -65.54 -58.34
N GLY A 79 33.61 -66.45 -58.02
CA GLY A 79 32.23 -66.49 -58.53
C GLY A 79 31.21 -66.26 -57.42
N TYR A 80 29.95 -66.01 -57.80
CA TYR A 80 28.85 -65.80 -56.86
C TYR A 80 27.68 -66.75 -57.17
N ASP A 81 27.17 -67.42 -56.13
CA ASP A 81 25.96 -68.23 -56.22
C ASP A 81 24.72 -67.35 -56.31
N VAL A 82 23.93 -67.49 -57.39
CA VAL A 82 22.75 -66.64 -57.65
C VAL A 82 21.70 -66.80 -56.55
N GLY A 83 21.45 -68.03 -56.11
CA GLY A 83 20.42 -68.35 -55.12
C GLY A 83 20.74 -67.76 -53.76
N LEU A 84 21.95 -67.99 -53.25
CA LEU A 84 22.40 -67.43 -51.97
C LEU A 84 22.56 -65.90 -52.01
N THR A 85 23.00 -65.36 -53.15
CA THR A 85 23.11 -63.91 -53.36
C THR A 85 21.73 -63.24 -53.26
N LEU A 86 20.69 -63.79 -53.91
CA LEU A 86 19.32 -63.28 -53.80
C LEU A 86 18.69 -63.57 -52.42
N ALA A 87 18.97 -64.73 -51.83
CA ALA A 87 18.49 -65.07 -50.50
C ALA A 87 19.02 -64.10 -49.43
N SER A 88 20.29 -63.68 -49.54
CA SER A 88 20.89 -62.69 -48.63
C SER A 88 20.15 -61.35 -48.68
N LEU A 89 19.72 -60.89 -49.86
CA LEU A 89 18.88 -59.69 -50.01
C LEU A 89 17.51 -59.89 -49.33
N GLY A 90 16.86 -61.03 -49.55
CA GLY A 90 15.57 -61.36 -48.93
C GLY A 90 15.63 -61.35 -47.40
N VAL A 91 16.68 -61.94 -46.81
CA VAL A 91 16.91 -61.94 -45.36
C VAL A 91 17.11 -60.52 -44.82
N ALA A 92 17.87 -59.69 -45.53
CA ALA A 92 18.08 -58.29 -45.14
C ALA A 92 16.76 -57.49 -45.14
N ILE A 93 15.91 -57.68 -46.15
CA ILE A 93 14.61 -57.01 -46.25
C ILE A 93 13.66 -57.50 -45.15
N ALA A 94 13.56 -58.82 -44.93
CA ALA A 94 12.64 -59.40 -43.95
C ALA A 94 12.98 -58.93 -42.51
N THR A 95 14.25 -58.94 -42.16
CA THR A 95 14.72 -58.48 -40.83
C THR A 95 14.57 -56.97 -40.67
N ALA A 96 14.87 -56.17 -41.71
CA ALA A 96 14.60 -54.74 -41.70
C ALA A 96 13.10 -54.43 -41.54
N PHE A 97 12.21 -55.23 -42.15
CA PHE A 97 10.76 -55.10 -41.97
C PHE A 97 10.33 -55.36 -40.53
N GLY A 98 10.81 -56.43 -39.91
CA GLY A 98 10.55 -56.74 -38.50
C GLY A 98 11.01 -55.63 -37.57
N ALA A 99 12.25 -55.14 -37.74
CA ALA A 99 12.79 -54.03 -36.96
C ALA A 99 11.98 -52.74 -37.14
N ALA A 100 11.58 -52.42 -38.38
CA ALA A 100 10.75 -51.26 -38.73
C ALA A 100 9.34 -51.34 -38.14
N MET A 101 8.74 -52.53 -38.09
CA MET A 101 7.41 -52.76 -37.52
C MET A 101 7.39 -52.51 -36.00
N VAL A 102 8.40 -53.02 -35.29
CA VAL A 102 8.57 -52.81 -33.84
C VAL A 102 8.78 -51.32 -33.54
N ILE A 103 9.70 -50.65 -34.24
CA ILE A 103 10.00 -49.24 -33.99
C ILE A 103 8.90 -48.28 -34.49
N ARG A 104 7.99 -48.75 -35.36
CA ARG A 104 6.81 -47.98 -35.76
C ARG A 104 5.80 -47.88 -34.63
N THR A 105 5.55 -49.00 -33.96
CA THR A 105 4.47 -49.16 -32.97
C THR A 105 4.90 -48.78 -31.56
N ALA A 106 6.20 -48.87 -31.24
CA ALA A 106 6.73 -48.52 -29.93
C ALA A 106 8.01 -47.68 -30.02
N SER A 107 8.18 -46.78 -29.05
CA SER A 107 9.40 -45.96 -28.86
C SER A 107 10.01 -46.08 -27.46
N SER A 108 9.63 -47.13 -26.73
CA SER A 108 10.26 -47.46 -25.44
C SER A 108 11.73 -47.86 -25.66
N SER A 109 12.55 -47.73 -24.62
CA SER A 109 13.94 -48.18 -24.67
C SER A 109 14.04 -49.69 -25.00
N THR A 110 13.07 -50.48 -24.54
CA THR A 110 12.97 -51.91 -24.87
C THR A 110 12.70 -52.17 -26.35
N ALA A 111 11.81 -51.39 -26.98
CA ALA A 111 11.54 -51.50 -28.41
C ALA A 111 12.75 -51.07 -29.27
N ILE A 112 13.47 -50.02 -28.85
CA ILE A 112 14.70 -49.57 -29.51
C ILE A 112 15.76 -50.68 -29.48
N VAL A 113 15.99 -51.28 -28.31
CA VAL A 113 16.97 -52.37 -28.15
C VAL A 113 16.55 -53.60 -28.96
N ALA A 114 15.28 -54.03 -28.87
CA ALA A 114 14.76 -55.15 -29.64
C ALA A 114 14.90 -54.94 -31.16
N SER A 115 14.51 -53.76 -31.68
CA SER A 115 14.70 -53.41 -33.09
C SER A 115 16.18 -53.36 -33.50
N GLY A 116 17.07 -52.87 -32.64
CA GLY A 116 18.51 -52.82 -32.90
C GLY A 116 19.14 -54.21 -32.99
N ILE A 117 18.74 -55.13 -32.09
CA ILE A 117 19.16 -56.54 -32.13
C ILE A 117 18.65 -57.23 -33.40
N ILE A 118 17.37 -57.05 -33.75
CA ILE A 118 16.80 -57.62 -34.99
C ILE A 118 17.56 -57.11 -36.22
N LEU A 119 17.80 -55.80 -36.29
CA LEU A 119 18.48 -55.19 -37.42
C LEU A 119 19.94 -55.66 -37.53
N THR A 120 20.67 -55.72 -36.41
CA THR A 120 22.06 -56.22 -36.40
C THR A 120 22.14 -57.68 -36.80
N SER A 121 21.23 -58.51 -36.29
CA SER A 121 21.11 -59.92 -36.68
C SER A 121 20.83 -60.04 -38.18
N GLY A 122 20.01 -59.14 -38.74
CA GLY A 122 19.75 -59.04 -40.17
C GLY A 122 20.98 -58.66 -41.02
N ILE A 123 21.74 -57.66 -40.58
CA ILE A 123 22.99 -57.25 -41.26
C ILE A 123 24.00 -58.40 -41.24
N ALA A 124 24.17 -59.07 -40.09
CA ALA A 124 25.05 -60.22 -39.95
C ALA A 124 24.58 -61.40 -40.82
N ALA A 125 23.30 -61.77 -40.75
CA ALA A 125 22.74 -62.86 -41.53
C ALA A 125 22.88 -62.61 -43.04
N MET A 126 22.66 -61.37 -43.50
CA MET A 126 22.94 -60.99 -44.88
C MET A 126 24.41 -61.18 -45.21
N HIS A 127 25.32 -60.65 -44.39
CA HIS A 127 26.76 -60.72 -44.64
C HIS A 127 27.26 -62.17 -44.72
N PHE A 128 26.92 -63.02 -43.75
CA PHE A 128 27.36 -64.43 -43.75
C PHE A 128 26.68 -65.26 -44.86
N THR A 129 25.42 -64.99 -45.19
CA THR A 129 24.75 -65.64 -46.33
C THR A 129 25.38 -65.18 -47.66
N GLY A 130 25.73 -63.90 -47.77
CA GLY A 130 26.45 -63.34 -48.91
C GLY A 130 27.82 -64.00 -49.08
N MET A 131 28.59 -64.11 -47.99
CA MET A 131 29.89 -64.80 -47.97
C MET A 131 29.79 -66.30 -48.24
N ALA A 132 28.71 -66.97 -47.79
CA ALA A 132 28.44 -68.37 -48.15
C ALA A 132 28.13 -68.53 -49.65
N GLY A 133 27.60 -67.47 -50.29
CA GLY A 133 27.41 -67.41 -51.73
C GLY A 133 28.68 -67.12 -52.53
N VAL A 134 29.78 -66.72 -51.88
CA VAL A 134 31.07 -66.47 -52.56
C VAL A 134 31.78 -67.80 -52.83
N ARG A 135 31.96 -68.12 -54.11
CA ARG A 135 32.65 -69.32 -54.56
C ARG A 135 34.12 -68.99 -54.84
N ILE A 136 35.00 -69.66 -54.10
CA ILE A 136 36.46 -69.65 -54.29
C ILE A 136 36.97 -71.10 -54.27
N PRO A 137 38.14 -71.40 -54.86
CA PRO A 137 38.80 -72.71 -54.74
C PRO A 137 39.41 -72.89 -53.34
N GLY A 138 38.55 -72.93 -52.31
CA GLY A 138 38.93 -72.97 -50.90
C GLY A 138 37.74 -72.78 -49.96
N ARG A 139 38.02 -72.72 -48.65
CA ARG A 139 37.02 -72.49 -47.60
C ARG A 139 37.36 -71.29 -46.73
N PHE A 140 36.33 -70.59 -46.25
CA PHE A 140 36.50 -69.54 -45.25
C PHE A 140 36.50 -70.13 -43.85
N VAL A 141 37.55 -69.84 -43.08
CA VAL A 141 37.63 -70.13 -41.65
C VAL A 141 37.45 -68.82 -40.88
N TRP A 142 36.63 -68.84 -39.83
CA TRP A 142 36.22 -67.65 -39.10
C TRP A 142 36.86 -67.58 -37.73
N ASP A 143 37.27 -66.37 -37.33
CA ASP A 143 37.69 -66.05 -35.97
C ASP A 143 36.45 -65.70 -35.13
N GLU A 144 36.07 -66.59 -34.21
CA GLU A 144 34.86 -66.44 -33.38
C GLU A 144 34.87 -65.16 -32.54
N ALA A 145 36.04 -64.71 -32.07
CA ALA A 145 36.15 -63.52 -31.24
C ALA A 145 35.88 -62.24 -32.05
N LEU A 146 36.39 -62.16 -33.28
CA LEU A 146 36.12 -61.03 -34.17
C LEU A 146 34.68 -61.03 -34.69
N VAL A 147 34.08 -62.20 -34.92
CA VAL A 147 32.65 -62.31 -35.25
C VAL A 147 31.78 -61.79 -34.09
N ALA A 148 32.08 -62.18 -32.85
CA ALA A 148 31.38 -61.67 -31.67
C ALA A 148 31.55 -60.15 -31.51
N ALA A 149 32.75 -59.62 -31.75
CA ALA A 149 33.02 -58.18 -31.73
C ALA A 149 32.25 -57.42 -32.82
N ALA A 150 32.09 -57.98 -34.02
CA ALA A 150 31.30 -57.41 -35.11
C ALA A 150 29.80 -57.32 -34.74
N LEU A 151 29.25 -58.37 -34.12
CA LEU A 151 27.87 -58.40 -33.63
C LEU A 151 27.64 -57.41 -32.48
N ALA A 152 28.54 -57.35 -31.51
CA ALA A 152 28.43 -56.44 -30.37
C ALA A 152 28.48 -54.97 -30.83
N SER A 153 29.49 -54.61 -31.63
CA SER A 153 29.67 -53.25 -32.16
C SER A 153 28.51 -52.82 -33.06
N GLY A 154 28.04 -53.71 -33.94
CA GLY A 154 26.84 -53.49 -34.76
C GLY A 154 25.57 -53.26 -33.92
N THR A 155 25.37 -54.02 -32.84
CA THR A 155 24.20 -53.87 -31.95
C THR A 155 24.20 -52.51 -31.26
N VAL A 156 25.36 -52.07 -30.76
CA VAL A 156 25.50 -50.75 -30.13
C VAL A 156 25.17 -49.64 -31.13
N LEU A 157 25.74 -49.68 -32.33
CA LEU A 157 25.55 -48.63 -33.33
C LEU A 157 24.13 -48.59 -33.92
N THR A 158 23.49 -49.76 -34.15
CA THR A 158 22.09 -49.80 -34.60
C THR A 158 21.13 -49.32 -33.52
N CYS A 159 21.34 -49.68 -32.24
CA CYS A 159 20.56 -49.15 -31.12
C CYS A 159 20.72 -47.64 -31.00
N ALA A 160 21.95 -47.12 -31.12
CA ALA A 160 22.23 -45.68 -31.11
C ALA A 160 21.54 -44.96 -32.28
N ALA A 161 21.58 -45.51 -33.49
CA ALA A 161 20.89 -44.96 -34.65
C ALA A 161 19.38 -44.85 -34.43
N LEU A 162 18.75 -45.92 -33.93
CA LEU A 162 17.32 -45.96 -33.63
C LEU A 162 16.96 -45.02 -32.47
N PHE A 163 17.82 -44.91 -31.45
CA PHE A 163 17.66 -43.97 -30.35
C PHE A 163 17.66 -42.53 -30.86
N VAL A 164 18.63 -42.14 -31.69
CA VAL A 164 18.70 -40.78 -32.25
C VAL A 164 17.50 -40.48 -33.14
N PHE A 165 17.07 -41.43 -33.96
CA PHE A 165 15.88 -41.26 -34.82
C PHE A 165 14.59 -41.07 -34.01
N THR A 166 14.40 -41.86 -32.96
CA THR A 166 13.18 -41.86 -32.15
C THR A 166 13.12 -40.74 -31.12
N ARG A 167 14.24 -40.49 -30.41
CA ARG A 167 14.32 -39.48 -29.33
C ARG A 167 14.70 -38.09 -29.81
N ARG A 168 15.25 -37.97 -31.02
CA ARG A 168 15.63 -36.71 -31.67
C ARG A 168 16.50 -35.76 -30.79
N PRO A 169 17.60 -36.23 -30.17
CA PRO A 169 18.45 -35.41 -29.30
C PRO A 169 19.28 -34.35 -30.03
N THR A 170 19.32 -34.37 -31.37
CA THR A 170 20.18 -33.51 -32.20
C THR A 170 19.36 -32.68 -33.19
N ARG A 171 19.92 -31.58 -33.72
CA ARG A 171 19.29 -30.72 -34.74
C ARG A 171 18.93 -31.45 -36.05
N TYR A 172 19.70 -32.46 -36.45
CA TYR A 172 19.49 -33.23 -37.69
C TYR A 172 19.39 -34.75 -37.41
N PRO A 173 18.37 -35.21 -36.67
CA PRO A 173 18.35 -36.57 -36.10
C PRO A 173 18.28 -37.66 -37.18
N ARG A 174 17.68 -37.39 -38.35
CA ARG A 174 17.66 -38.33 -39.48
C ARG A 174 19.05 -38.54 -40.09
N ALA A 175 19.80 -37.46 -40.30
CA ALA A 175 21.14 -37.54 -40.88
C ALA A 175 22.11 -38.25 -39.92
N VAL A 176 22.07 -37.91 -38.63
CA VAL A 176 22.89 -38.55 -37.61
C VAL A 176 22.54 -40.04 -37.45
N ALA A 177 21.25 -40.38 -37.39
CA ALA A 177 20.82 -41.78 -37.33
C ALA A 177 21.26 -42.58 -38.58
N ALA A 178 21.16 -41.99 -39.78
CA ALA A 178 21.61 -42.61 -41.01
C ALA A 178 23.13 -42.86 -41.00
N THR A 179 23.93 -41.91 -40.51
CA THR A 179 25.39 -42.07 -40.37
C THR A 179 25.74 -43.17 -39.37
N LEU A 180 25.06 -43.24 -38.22
CA LEU A 180 25.27 -44.30 -37.23
C LEU A 180 24.90 -45.68 -37.78
N LEU A 181 23.78 -45.79 -38.52
CA LEU A 181 23.38 -47.05 -39.14
C LEU A 181 24.32 -47.47 -40.26
N ALA A 182 24.75 -46.53 -41.12
CA ALA A 182 25.75 -46.81 -42.15
C ALA A 182 27.09 -47.22 -41.53
N GLY A 183 27.48 -46.59 -40.42
CA GLY A 183 28.64 -46.98 -39.62
C GLY A 183 28.49 -48.38 -39.02
N ALA A 184 27.29 -48.77 -38.56
CA ALA A 184 27.01 -50.12 -38.08
C ALA A 184 27.20 -51.16 -39.18
N ILE A 185 26.63 -50.92 -40.36
CA ILE A 185 26.73 -51.81 -41.53
C ILE A 185 28.19 -51.94 -41.97
N GLY A 186 28.90 -50.82 -42.10
CA GLY A 186 30.31 -50.80 -42.48
C GLY A 186 31.20 -51.50 -41.45
N THR A 187 31.05 -51.19 -40.17
CA THR A 187 31.83 -51.81 -39.07
C THR A 187 31.59 -53.32 -39.04
N LEU A 188 30.33 -53.75 -39.11
CA LEU A 188 30.01 -55.17 -39.11
C LEU A 188 30.62 -55.87 -40.33
N HIS A 189 30.53 -55.26 -41.52
CA HIS A 189 31.14 -55.81 -42.74
C HIS A 189 32.66 -55.94 -42.63
N PHE A 190 33.39 -54.88 -42.29
CA PHE A 190 34.85 -54.91 -42.27
C PHE A 190 35.42 -55.76 -41.13
N VAL A 191 34.83 -55.71 -39.93
CA VAL A 191 35.27 -56.56 -38.82
C VAL A 191 34.99 -58.03 -39.14
N SER A 192 33.88 -58.35 -39.80
CA SER A 192 33.60 -59.72 -40.26
C SER A 192 34.55 -60.16 -41.37
N MET A 193 34.89 -59.30 -42.33
CA MET A 193 35.91 -59.61 -43.34
C MET A 193 37.30 -59.82 -42.73
N ALA A 194 37.64 -59.09 -41.67
CA ALA A 194 38.87 -59.31 -40.90
C ALA A 194 38.85 -60.64 -40.12
N ALA A 195 37.67 -61.10 -39.71
CA ALA A 195 37.46 -62.41 -39.07
C ALA A 195 37.60 -63.59 -40.06
N ALA A 196 37.30 -63.35 -41.34
CA ALA A 196 37.40 -64.37 -42.39
C ALA A 196 38.86 -64.59 -42.83
N ARG A 197 39.26 -65.86 -42.92
CA ARG A 197 40.51 -66.29 -43.58
C ARG A 197 40.19 -67.29 -44.67
N ALA A 198 40.55 -66.97 -45.91
CA ALA A 198 40.46 -67.90 -47.03
C ALA A 198 41.61 -68.92 -46.95
N VAL A 199 41.27 -70.20 -46.78
CA VAL A 199 42.23 -71.31 -46.84
C VAL A 199 42.04 -72.00 -48.19
N PRO A 200 43.02 -71.92 -49.11
CA PRO A 200 42.96 -72.61 -50.39
C PRO A 200 42.80 -74.11 -50.20
N ASP A 201 41.90 -74.72 -50.96
CA ASP A 201 41.70 -76.17 -50.96
C ASP A 201 41.73 -76.65 -52.42
N PRO A 202 42.84 -77.29 -52.86
CA PRO A 202 43.00 -77.71 -54.24
C PRO A 202 42.04 -78.83 -54.67
N SER A 203 41.27 -79.41 -53.75
CA SER A 203 40.19 -80.35 -54.08
C SER A 203 38.91 -79.68 -54.61
N ILE A 204 38.80 -78.36 -54.47
CA ILE A 204 37.65 -77.56 -54.92
C ILE A 204 37.99 -76.93 -56.27
N ALA A 205 37.25 -77.29 -57.32
CA ALA A 205 37.45 -76.75 -58.67
C ALA A 205 37.23 -75.23 -58.72
N ALA A 206 37.93 -74.57 -59.64
CA ALA A 206 37.70 -73.15 -59.91
C ALA A 206 36.24 -72.94 -60.37
N PRO A 207 35.59 -71.82 -60.00
CA PRO A 207 34.20 -71.60 -60.33
C PRO A 207 34.04 -71.31 -61.84
N ASP A 208 33.56 -72.29 -62.61
CA ASP A 208 33.17 -72.10 -64.02
C ASP A 208 31.69 -71.69 -64.17
N ASP A 209 30.86 -71.96 -63.15
CA ASP A 209 29.44 -71.59 -63.08
C ASP A 209 29.14 -70.65 -61.90
N GLY A 210 28.53 -69.50 -62.21
CA GLY A 210 28.12 -68.48 -61.24
C GLY A 210 27.91 -67.10 -61.86
N LEU A 211 27.42 -66.16 -61.06
CA LEU A 211 27.19 -64.79 -61.51
C LEU A 211 28.55 -64.08 -61.68
N ALA A 212 28.91 -63.74 -62.93
CA ALA A 212 30.14 -63.02 -63.22
C ALA A 212 30.13 -61.64 -62.54
N ARG A 213 31.31 -61.12 -62.18
CA ARG A 213 31.46 -59.80 -61.53
C ARG A 213 30.71 -58.67 -62.27
N GLY A 214 30.68 -58.71 -63.60
CA GLY A 214 29.93 -57.76 -64.42
C GLY A 214 28.40 -57.87 -64.27
N ALA A 215 27.85 -59.08 -64.22
CA ALA A 215 26.42 -59.29 -63.99
C ALA A 215 26.01 -58.85 -62.58
N LEU A 216 26.89 -59.04 -61.59
CA LEU A 216 26.64 -58.59 -60.21
C LEU A 216 26.64 -57.07 -60.14
N ALA A 217 27.56 -56.41 -60.85
CA ALA A 217 27.60 -54.95 -60.98
C ALA A 217 26.31 -54.40 -61.62
N VAL A 218 25.76 -55.06 -62.63
CA VAL A 218 24.45 -54.69 -63.22
C VAL A 218 23.32 -54.87 -62.22
N GLY A 219 23.30 -55.96 -61.46
CA GLY A 219 22.32 -56.19 -60.40
C GLY A 219 22.37 -55.12 -59.31
N ILE A 220 23.58 -54.74 -58.86
CA ILE A 220 23.79 -53.64 -57.92
C ILE A 220 23.29 -52.32 -58.50
N ALA A 221 23.59 -52.01 -59.76
CA ALA A 221 23.12 -50.78 -60.41
C ALA A 221 21.58 -50.71 -60.45
N ALA A 222 20.90 -51.82 -60.76
CA ALA A 222 19.44 -51.89 -60.72
C ALA A 222 18.89 -51.64 -59.32
N VAL A 223 19.48 -52.25 -58.28
CA VAL A 223 19.11 -52.02 -56.88
C VAL A 223 19.36 -50.56 -56.48
N MET A 224 20.46 -49.95 -56.92
CA MET A 224 20.75 -48.53 -56.65
C MET A 224 19.71 -47.59 -57.26
N LEU A 225 19.20 -47.87 -58.46
CA LEU A 225 18.11 -47.09 -59.06
C LEU A 225 16.83 -47.16 -58.20
N THR A 226 16.53 -48.30 -57.58
CA THR A 226 15.39 -48.40 -56.64
C THR A 226 15.58 -47.55 -55.40
N ILE A 227 16.80 -47.49 -54.85
CA ILE A 227 17.14 -46.63 -53.71
C ILE A 227 16.96 -45.15 -54.08
N LEU A 228 17.39 -44.74 -55.28
CA LEU A 228 17.21 -43.36 -55.77
C LEU A 228 15.72 -43.02 -55.97
N ALA A 229 14.92 -43.94 -56.52
CA ALA A 229 13.48 -43.77 -56.69
C ALA A 229 12.77 -43.58 -55.33
N PHE A 230 13.10 -44.41 -54.35
CA PHE A 230 12.60 -44.24 -52.97
C PHE A 230 13.05 -42.91 -52.35
N SER A 231 14.30 -42.48 -52.60
CA SER A 231 14.80 -41.20 -52.13
C SER A 231 13.97 -40.04 -52.68
N ALA A 232 13.68 -40.03 -53.99
CA ALA A 232 12.83 -39.04 -54.64
C ALA A 232 11.40 -39.05 -54.06
N LEU A 233 10.83 -40.25 -53.83
CA LEU A 233 9.51 -40.40 -53.21
C LEU A 233 9.45 -39.78 -51.80
N THR A 234 10.49 -39.95 -50.97
CA THR A 234 10.53 -39.32 -49.65
C THR A 234 10.52 -37.79 -49.73
N LEU A 235 11.29 -37.21 -50.66
CA LEU A 235 11.37 -35.76 -50.85
C LEU A 235 10.02 -35.20 -51.35
N PHE A 236 9.37 -35.92 -52.27
CA PHE A 236 8.06 -35.54 -52.79
C PHE A 236 6.98 -35.58 -51.70
N ALA A 237 6.95 -36.63 -50.88
CA ALA A 237 6.02 -36.75 -49.76
C ALA A 237 6.24 -35.64 -48.70
N ASP A 238 7.50 -35.31 -48.36
CA ASP A 238 7.83 -34.22 -47.45
C ASP A 238 7.46 -32.83 -48.05
N ARG A 239 7.45 -32.67 -49.39
CA ARG A 239 7.03 -31.43 -50.07
C ARG A 239 5.51 -31.25 -50.05
N LEU A 240 4.75 -32.28 -50.43
CA LEU A 240 3.28 -32.25 -50.42
C LEU A 240 2.71 -31.94 -49.04
N ARG A 241 3.28 -32.55 -47.98
CA ARG A 241 2.84 -32.28 -46.60
C ARG A 241 3.10 -30.85 -46.16
N ARG A 242 4.23 -30.25 -46.55
CA ARG A 242 4.55 -28.84 -46.24
C ARG A 242 3.57 -27.89 -46.92
N VAL A 243 3.24 -28.15 -48.18
CA VAL A 243 2.25 -27.37 -48.94
C VAL A 243 0.87 -27.50 -48.30
N ASN A 244 0.41 -28.71 -47.98
CA ASN A 244 -0.90 -28.90 -47.34
C ASN A 244 -0.99 -28.26 -45.94
N ARG A 245 0.09 -28.30 -45.13
CA ARG A 245 0.12 -27.59 -43.84
C ARG A 245 0.10 -26.07 -44.00
N ALA A 246 0.81 -25.54 -45.01
CA ALA A 246 0.80 -24.12 -45.32
C ALA A 246 -0.60 -23.64 -45.72
N LEU A 247 -1.30 -24.39 -46.57
CA LEU A 247 -2.69 -24.15 -46.96
C LEU A 247 -3.66 -24.20 -45.76
N ALA A 248 -3.55 -25.23 -44.91
CA ALA A 248 -4.36 -25.34 -43.70
C ALA A 248 -4.09 -24.20 -42.70
N SER A 249 -2.83 -23.79 -42.55
CA SER A 249 -2.47 -22.65 -41.70
C SER A 249 -2.97 -21.31 -42.24
N HIS A 250 -3.02 -21.12 -43.57
CA HIS A 250 -3.60 -19.92 -44.17
C HIS A 250 -5.13 -19.88 -43.98
N GLY A 251 -5.82 -21.01 -44.15
CA GLY A 251 -7.26 -21.10 -43.88
C GLY A 251 -7.60 -20.85 -42.41
N ALA A 252 -6.80 -21.40 -41.48
CA ALA A 252 -6.97 -21.16 -40.04
C ALA A 252 -6.60 -19.72 -39.64
N ALA A 253 -5.56 -19.13 -40.22
CA ALA A 253 -5.18 -17.73 -39.96
C ALA A 253 -6.23 -16.76 -40.51
N LEU A 254 -6.81 -17.05 -41.68
CA LEU A 254 -7.91 -16.27 -42.23
C LEU A 254 -9.14 -16.34 -41.32
N ARG A 255 -9.52 -17.55 -40.88
CA ARG A 255 -10.66 -17.73 -39.96
C ARG A 255 -10.42 -17.09 -38.60
N VAL A 256 -9.19 -17.16 -38.06
CA VAL A 256 -8.82 -16.47 -36.81
C VAL A 256 -8.80 -14.95 -37.01
N SER A 257 -8.43 -14.44 -38.19
CA SER A 257 -8.50 -13.01 -38.50
C SER A 257 -9.95 -12.54 -38.66
N GLU A 258 -10.81 -13.31 -39.32
CA GLU A 258 -12.25 -13.04 -39.45
C GLU A 258 -12.95 -13.11 -38.09
N GLU A 259 -12.70 -14.16 -37.31
CA GLU A 259 -13.21 -14.26 -35.93
C GLU A 259 -12.63 -13.19 -35.02
N ARG A 260 -11.39 -12.72 -35.25
CA ARG A 260 -10.77 -11.62 -34.50
C ARG A 260 -11.36 -10.27 -34.90
N LEU A 261 -11.67 -10.04 -36.18
CA LEU A 261 -12.39 -8.87 -36.66
C LEU A 261 -13.82 -8.87 -36.11
N ALA A 262 -14.54 -9.99 -36.21
CA ALA A 262 -15.87 -10.14 -35.62
C ALA A 262 -15.84 -9.90 -34.11
N ARG A 263 -14.91 -10.52 -33.36
CA ARG A 263 -14.74 -10.28 -31.92
C ARG A 263 -14.23 -8.90 -31.56
N ALA A 264 -13.47 -8.22 -32.42
CA ALA A 264 -13.05 -6.83 -32.18
C ALA A 264 -14.23 -5.86 -32.38
N LEU A 265 -15.10 -6.14 -33.34
CA LEU A 265 -16.35 -5.42 -33.55
C LEU A 265 -17.37 -5.73 -32.43
N ASP A 266 -17.39 -6.96 -31.90
CA ASP A 266 -18.27 -7.39 -30.80
C ASP A 266 -17.74 -6.97 -29.41
N ALA A 267 -16.42 -6.83 -29.24
CA ALA A 267 -15.77 -6.35 -28.02
C ALA A 267 -15.74 -4.82 -27.92
N GLY A 268 -15.81 -4.12 -29.06
CA GLY A 268 -16.13 -2.70 -29.06
C GLY A 268 -17.57 -2.53 -28.59
N SER A 269 -17.80 -1.66 -27.60
CA SER A 269 -19.17 -1.37 -27.13
C SER A 269 -19.95 -0.51 -28.13
N ASP A 270 -19.45 -0.37 -29.36
CA ASP A 270 -19.74 0.69 -30.30
C ASP A 270 -20.82 0.25 -31.30
N GLY A 271 -21.82 1.09 -31.51
CA GLY A 271 -22.80 0.91 -32.56
C GLY A 271 -22.26 1.37 -33.92
N LEU A 272 -22.07 0.44 -34.86
CA LEU A 272 -21.73 0.77 -36.24
C LEU A 272 -22.91 1.36 -36.99
N TRP A 273 -22.62 2.34 -37.84
CA TRP A 273 -23.56 2.94 -38.78
C TRP A 273 -22.89 3.19 -40.12
N ASP A 274 -23.67 3.06 -41.18
CA ASP A 274 -23.27 3.28 -42.57
C ASP A 274 -24.36 4.09 -43.25
N TRP A 275 -24.01 5.26 -43.75
CA TRP A 275 -24.94 6.18 -44.36
C TRP A 275 -24.57 6.44 -45.81
N ASN A 276 -25.49 6.09 -46.71
CA ASN A 276 -25.47 6.49 -48.09
C ASN A 276 -26.12 7.88 -48.22
N ILE A 277 -25.29 8.88 -48.52
CA ILE A 277 -25.66 10.29 -48.55
C ILE A 277 -26.62 10.58 -49.71
N SER A 278 -26.39 9.94 -50.86
CA SER A 278 -27.19 10.16 -52.08
C SER A 278 -28.63 9.68 -51.97
N THR A 279 -28.86 8.58 -51.23
CA THR A 279 -30.19 7.95 -51.08
C THR A 279 -30.84 8.25 -49.73
N GLY A 280 -30.07 8.75 -48.76
CA GLY A 280 -30.52 8.94 -47.37
C GLY A 280 -30.64 7.64 -46.56
N GLN A 281 -30.35 6.48 -47.16
CA GLN A 281 -30.43 5.19 -46.47
C GLN A 281 -29.29 5.00 -45.48
N THR A 282 -29.61 4.45 -44.32
CA THR A 282 -28.64 4.12 -43.28
C THR A 282 -28.76 2.67 -42.87
N TRP A 283 -27.65 1.94 -42.86
CA TRP A 283 -27.55 0.67 -42.16
C TRP A 283 -27.05 0.90 -40.74
N LEU A 284 -27.72 0.31 -39.76
CA LEU A 284 -27.41 0.41 -38.35
C LEU A 284 -27.18 -1.01 -37.82
N SER A 285 -26.10 -1.21 -37.08
CA SER A 285 -25.84 -2.51 -36.44
C SER A 285 -26.81 -2.81 -35.30
N ASP A 286 -27.01 -4.08 -34.99
CA ASP A 286 -27.83 -4.53 -33.84
C ASP A 286 -27.32 -3.94 -32.52
N ARG A 287 -26.00 -3.74 -32.40
CA ARG A 287 -25.39 -3.08 -31.23
C ARG A 287 -25.83 -1.62 -31.09
N TRP A 288 -25.91 -0.89 -32.20
CA TRP A 288 -26.37 0.51 -32.19
C TRP A 288 -27.80 0.63 -31.67
N LEU A 289 -28.68 -0.30 -32.09
CA LEU A 289 -30.08 -0.35 -31.65
C LEU A 289 -30.19 -0.71 -30.17
N THR A 290 -29.53 -1.78 -29.75
CA THR A 290 -29.57 -2.27 -28.36
C THR A 290 -28.93 -1.30 -27.37
N MET A 291 -27.88 -0.57 -27.74
CA MET A 291 -27.29 0.51 -26.93
C MET A 291 -28.29 1.62 -26.59
N LEU A 292 -29.23 1.89 -27.49
CA LEU A 292 -30.31 2.87 -27.28
C LEU A 292 -31.60 2.25 -26.74
N GLY A 293 -31.60 0.93 -26.48
CA GLY A 293 -32.72 0.16 -25.95
C GLY A 293 -33.74 -0.30 -26.99
N TYR A 294 -33.45 -0.18 -28.29
CA TYR A 294 -34.34 -0.64 -29.37
C TYR A 294 -33.98 -2.07 -29.81
N GLU A 295 -34.99 -2.83 -30.24
CA GLU A 295 -34.80 -4.17 -30.80
C GLU A 295 -34.44 -4.10 -32.30
N PRO A 296 -33.70 -5.09 -32.84
CA PRO A 296 -33.42 -5.18 -34.27
C PRO A 296 -34.69 -5.12 -35.12
N GLY A 297 -34.75 -4.13 -36.04
CA GLY A 297 -35.89 -3.92 -36.93
C GLY A 297 -36.98 -2.96 -36.42
N GLU A 298 -36.86 -2.41 -35.20
CA GLU A 298 -37.84 -1.42 -34.69
C GLU A 298 -37.70 -0.02 -35.32
N LEU A 299 -36.53 0.31 -35.88
CA LEU A 299 -36.23 1.62 -36.44
C LEU A 299 -35.96 1.53 -37.94
N GLU A 300 -36.45 2.52 -38.70
CA GLU A 300 -36.17 2.62 -40.13
C GLU A 300 -34.70 2.96 -40.40
N GLY A 301 -34.10 2.28 -41.37
CA GLY A 301 -32.75 2.54 -41.87
C GLY A 301 -32.68 3.77 -42.78
N HIS A 302 -32.94 4.95 -42.23
CA HIS A 302 -32.85 6.22 -42.93
C HIS A 302 -32.28 7.32 -42.03
N VAL A 303 -31.55 8.29 -42.60
CA VAL A 303 -30.94 9.41 -41.86
C VAL A 303 -31.96 10.25 -41.05
N ARG A 304 -33.24 10.25 -41.43
CA ARG A 304 -34.33 10.92 -40.69
C ARG A 304 -34.55 10.30 -39.32
N THR A 305 -34.25 9.01 -39.16
CA THR A 305 -34.30 8.32 -37.87
C THR A 305 -33.29 8.93 -36.91
N TRP A 306 -32.05 9.16 -37.34
CA TRP A 306 -31.04 9.85 -36.53
C TRP A 306 -31.47 11.28 -36.20
N GLN A 307 -32.00 12.04 -37.18
CA GLN A 307 -32.51 13.41 -36.95
C GLN A 307 -33.63 13.49 -35.89
N ARG A 308 -34.48 12.45 -35.77
CA ARG A 308 -35.52 12.39 -34.74
C ARG A 308 -34.99 12.01 -33.35
N LEU A 309 -33.87 11.29 -33.31
CA LEU A 309 -33.28 10.77 -32.08
C LEU A 309 -32.22 11.71 -31.51
N VAL A 310 -31.59 12.58 -32.30
CA VAL A 310 -30.65 13.59 -31.81
C VAL A 310 -31.37 14.64 -30.97
N HIS A 311 -30.73 15.07 -29.89
CA HIS A 311 -31.27 16.10 -29.03
C HIS A 311 -31.38 17.46 -29.77
N PRO A 312 -32.49 18.21 -29.64
CA PRO A 312 -32.71 19.45 -30.42
C PRO A 312 -31.63 20.53 -30.27
N GLN A 313 -30.96 20.59 -29.12
CA GLN A 313 -29.84 21.54 -28.90
C GLN A 313 -28.54 21.11 -29.61
N ASP A 314 -28.39 19.82 -29.92
CA ASP A 314 -27.14 19.26 -30.46
C ASP A 314 -27.21 19.14 -31.99
N GLU A 315 -28.41 19.12 -32.58
CA GLU A 315 -28.67 18.90 -34.01
C GLU A 315 -27.95 19.93 -34.90
N ALA A 316 -28.11 21.22 -34.60
CA ALA A 316 -27.53 22.29 -35.42
C ALA A 316 -25.99 22.17 -35.49
N LYS A 317 -25.36 21.85 -34.36
CA LYS A 317 -23.90 21.69 -34.30
C LYS A 317 -23.43 20.39 -34.95
N ALA A 318 -24.18 19.32 -34.80
CA ALA A 318 -23.89 18.05 -35.46
C ALA A 318 -23.86 18.21 -36.99
N LEU A 319 -24.84 18.91 -37.56
CA LEU A 319 -24.91 19.18 -39.00
C LEU A 319 -23.78 20.08 -39.49
N GLU A 320 -23.42 21.12 -38.72
CA GLU A 320 -22.29 22.01 -39.05
C GLU A 320 -20.96 21.23 -39.14
N LEU A 321 -20.67 20.38 -38.15
CA LEU A 321 -19.45 19.57 -38.10
C LEU A 321 -19.43 18.49 -39.19
N LEU A 322 -20.59 17.92 -39.51
CA LEU A 322 -20.75 16.95 -40.58
C LEU A 322 -20.49 17.59 -41.94
N GLN A 323 -21.02 18.80 -42.17
CA GLN A 323 -20.76 19.58 -43.38
C GLN A 323 -19.27 19.95 -43.51
N ALA A 324 -18.63 20.39 -42.41
CA ALA A 324 -17.21 20.67 -42.41
C ALA A 324 -16.36 19.43 -42.78
N HIS A 325 -16.76 18.23 -42.35
CA HIS A 325 -16.11 17.00 -42.76
C HIS A 325 -16.35 16.66 -44.24
N PHE A 326 -17.57 16.87 -44.74
CA PHE A 326 -17.91 16.67 -46.15
C PHE A 326 -17.10 17.56 -47.09
N ASP A 327 -16.91 18.82 -46.71
CA ASP A 327 -16.12 19.82 -47.43
C ASP A 327 -14.61 19.58 -47.31
N GLY A 328 -14.18 18.59 -46.52
CA GLY A 328 -12.76 18.22 -46.35
C GLY A 328 -11.99 19.07 -45.34
N HIS A 329 -12.67 19.96 -44.59
CA HIS A 329 -12.05 20.78 -43.55
C HIS A 329 -11.66 19.98 -42.29
N SER A 330 -12.20 18.76 -42.13
CA SER A 330 -11.80 17.82 -41.08
C SER A 330 -11.50 16.43 -41.67
N PRO A 331 -10.42 15.75 -41.23
CA PRO A 331 -10.10 14.40 -41.72
C PRO A 331 -11.07 13.31 -41.23
N VAL A 332 -11.80 13.54 -40.13
CA VAL A 332 -12.79 12.63 -39.52
C VAL A 332 -13.93 13.46 -38.93
N TYR A 333 -15.18 13.02 -39.07
CA TYR A 333 -16.31 13.57 -38.32
C TYR A 333 -16.22 13.08 -36.87
N GLU A 334 -16.18 13.98 -35.90
CA GLU A 334 -16.18 13.63 -34.48
C GLU A 334 -17.10 14.59 -33.72
N PHE A 335 -18.08 14.06 -32.99
CA PHE A 335 -18.98 14.88 -32.18
C PHE A 335 -19.61 14.10 -31.03
N GLU A 336 -19.57 14.67 -29.83
CA GLU A 336 -20.28 14.17 -28.65
C GLU A 336 -21.67 14.79 -28.59
N HIS A 337 -22.70 13.95 -28.65
CA HIS A 337 -24.09 14.42 -28.63
C HIS A 337 -25.01 13.45 -27.93
N ARG A 338 -26.23 13.91 -27.64
CA ARG A 338 -27.26 13.10 -26.99
C ARG A 338 -28.18 12.46 -28.01
N LEU A 339 -28.43 11.16 -27.83
CA LEU A 339 -29.45 10.41 -28.54
C LEU A 339 -30.57 9.97 -27.59
N ARG A 340 -31.80 9.96 -28.09
CA ARG A 340 -32.99 9.54 -27.35
C ARG A 340 -33.07 8.02 -27.25
N ARG A 341 -33.15 7.51 -26.03
CA ARG A 341 -33.35 6.08 -25.73
C ARG A 341 -34.84 5.71 -25.82
N LYS A 342 -35.13 4.41 -25.90
CA LYS A 342 -36.50 3.88 -25.97
C LYS A 342 -37.36 4.25 -24.75
N ASP A 343 -36.75 4.34 -23.57
CA ASP A 343 -37.41 4.78 -22.32
C ASP A 343 -37.71 6.29 -22.27
N GLY A 344 -37.28 7.05 -23.29
CA GLY A 344 -37.46 8.49 -23.38
C GLY A 344 -36.35 9.32 -22.74
N SER A 345 -35.38 8.69 -22.07
CA SER A 345 -34.20 9.36 -21.53
C SER A 345 -33.18 9.71 -22.62
N TRP A 346 -32.19 10.54 -22.28
CA TRP A 346 -31.11 10.95 -23.17
C TRP A 346 -29.84 10.21 -22.79
N GLY A 347 -29.18 9.59 -23.77
CA GLY A 347 -27.86 8.96 -23.59
C GLY A 347 -26.78 9.70 -24.38
N TRP A 348 -25.60 9.84 -23.79
CA TRP A 348 -24.44 10.44 -24.44
C TRP A 348 -23.72 9.45 -25.36
N VAL A 349 -23.52 9.86 -26.60
CA VAL A 349 -22.75 9.10 -27.59
C VAL A 349 -21.64 9.95 -28.21
N LEU A 350 -20.49 9.33 -28.45
CA LEU A 350 -19.46 9.88 -29.30
C LEU A 350 -19.64 9.32 -30.71
N ALA A 351 -20.01 10.18 -31.65
CA ALA A 351 -20.07 9.82 -33.06
C ALA A 351 -18.72 10.06 -33.71
N ARG A 352 -18.20 9.03 -34.38
CA ARG A 352 -17.02 9.11 -35.24
C ARG A 352 -17.36 8.58 -36.61
N GLY A 353 -17.06 9.33 -37.66
CA GLY A 353 -17.39 8.94 -39.04
C GLY A 353 -16.32 9.35 -40.03
N LYS A 354 -16.16 8.58 -41.10
CA LYS A 354 -15.26 8.91 -42.21
C LYS A 354 -15.94 8.66 -43.54
N VAL A 355 -15.85 9.63 -44.44
CA VAL A 355 -16.25 9.44 -45.84
C VAL A 355 -15.36 8.37 -46.48
N VAL A 356 -15.98 7.31 -46.99
CA VAL A 356 -15.31 6.17 -47.64
C VAL A 356 -15.50 6.15 -49.15
N GLU A 357 -16.47 6.89 -49.66
CA GLU A 357 -16.78 6.96 -51.08
C GLU A 357 -17.14 8.40 -51.46
N ARG A 358 -16.50 8.89 -52.53
CA ARG A 358 -16.77 10.19 -53.18
C ARG A 358 -17.05 9.96 -54.67
N ASP A 359 -17.81 10.84 -55.28
CA ASP A 359 -18.09 10.78 -56.71
C ASP A 359 -17.00 11.45 -57.57
N ASN A 360 -17.21 11.47 -58.89
CA ASN A 360 -16.28 12.08 -59.85
C ASN A 360 -16.16 13.60 -59.74
N LEU A 361 -17.08 14.26 -59.01
CA LEU A 361 -17.06 15.70 -58.71
C LEU A 361 -16.54 15.98 -57.29
N ASP A 362 -15.95 14.96 -56.65
CA ASP A 362 -15.43 14.98 -55.29
C ASP A 362 -16.49 15.19 -54.19
N LEU A 363 -17.78 14.97 -54.51
CA LEU A 363 -18.87 15.03 -53.53
C LEU A 363 -18.95 13.72 -52.73
N PRO A 364 -19.19 13.78 -51.41
CA PRO A 364 -19.27 12.58 -50.57
C PRO A 364 -20.53 11.77 -50.87
N GLN A 365 -20.36 10.47 -51.13
CA GLN A 365 -21.47 9.54 -51.40
C GLN A 365 -21.78 8.63 -50.22
N ARG A 366 -20.77 8.22 -49.44
CA ARG A 366 -20.95 7.28 -48.34
C ARG A 366 -20.02 7.58 -47.18
N ILE A 367 -20.57 7.54 -45.98
CA ILE A 367 -19.86 7.73 -44.72
C ILE A 367 -20.16 6.55 -43.80
N VAL A 368 -19.12 6.01 -43.18
CA VAL A 368 -19.24 4.93 -42.20
C VAL A 368 -18.64 5.38 -40.89
N GLY A 369 -19.15 4.84 -39.79
CA GLY A 369 -18.73 5.27 -38.48
C GLY A 369 -19.20 4.40 -37.33
N THR A 370 -18.83 4.86 -36.14
CA THR A 370 -19.18 4.28 -34.84
C THR A 370 -19.91 5.31 -34.00
N HIS A 371 -20.87 4.88 -33.21
CA HIS A 371 -21.36 5.59 -32.03
C HIS A 371 -20.91 4.83 -30.80
N ILE A 372 -20.13 5.49 -29.96
CA ILE A 372 -19.59 4.91 -28.72
C ILE A 372 -20.45 5.41 -27.56
N ASP A 373 -20.97 4.52 -26.72
CA ASP A 373 -21.61 4.93 -25.47
C ASP A 373 -20.55 5.55 -24.56
N ILE A 374 -20.71 6.84 -24.25
CA ILE A 374 -19.80 7.59 -23.39
C ILE A 374 -20.49 8.04 -22.11
N GLU A 375 -21.64 7.48 -21.76
CA GLU A 375 -22.40 7.82 -20.56
C GLU A 375 -21.55 7.59 -19.31
N GLY A 376 -20.91 6.43 -19.17
CA GLY A 376 -20.03 6.12 -18.04
C GLY A 376 -18.83 7.08 -17.95
N ARG A 377 -18.29 7.52 -19.09
CA ARG A 377 -17.23 8.54 -19.13
C ARG A 377 -17.76 9.91 -18.69
N LYS A 378 -18.95 10.32 -19.14
CA LYS A 378 -19.57 11.59 -18.74
C LYS A 378 -19.92 11.60 -17.26
N ILE A 379 -20.43 10.50 -16.72
CA ILE A 379 -20.67 10.33 -15.28
C ILE A 379 -19.34 10.42 -14.52
N ALA A 380 -18.28 9.73 -14.98
CA ALA A 380 -16.96 9.81 -14.35
C ALA A 380 -16.36 11.21 -14.42
N GLU A 381 -16.48 11.92 -15.54
CA GLU A 381 -16.06 13.32 -15.69
C GLU A 381 -16.82 14.24 -14.72
N GLN A 382 -18.14 14.06 -14.61
CA GLN A 382 -18.96 14.79 -13.63
C GLN A 382 -18.54 14.46 -12.19
N GLN A 383 -18.23 13.20 -11.91
CA GLN A 383 -17.82 12.75 -10.58
C GLN A 383 -16.41 13.24 -10.22
N ILE A 384 -15.48 13.27 -11.17
CA ILE A 384 -14.15 13.89 -11.02
C ILE A 384 -14.30 15.39 -10.79
N ALA A 385 -15.14 16.07 -11.58
CA ALA A 385 -15.43 17.49 -11.39
C ALA A 385 -16.08 17.76 -10.02
N HIS A 386 -16.94 16.86 -9.55
CA HIS A 386 -17.52 16.91 -8.22
C HIS A 386 -16.47 16.68 -7.12
N MET A 387 -15.64 15.63 -7.20
CA MET A 387 -14.56 15.36 -6.24
C MET A 387 -13.49 16.46 -6.19
N ALA A 388 -13.23 17.12 -7.33
CA ALA A 388 -12.33 18.27 -7.37
C ALA A 388 -12.86 19.44 -6.53
N ARG A 389 -14.18 19.50 -6.27
CA ARG A 389 -14.84 20.59 -5.55
C ARG A 389 -15.44 20.20 -4.19
N HIS A 390 -15.62 18.91 -3.93
CA HIS A 390 -16.31 18.38 -2.76
C HIS A 390 -15.48 17.33 -2.00
N ASP A 391 -15.70 17.22 -0.68
CA ASP A 391 -15.10 16.23 0.20
C ASP A 391 -15.74 14.85 -0.04
N GLY A 392 -14.92 13.82 -0.23
CA GLY A 392 -15.38 12.49 -0.63
C GLY A 392 -16.18 11.73 0.44
N LEU A 393 -16.08 12.12 1.72
CA LEU A 393 -16.81 11.47 2.80
C LEU A 393 -18.14 12.18 3.10
N THR A 394 -18.10 13.51 3.18
CA THR A 394 -19.23 14.32 3.67
C THR A 394 -20.05 15.00 2.56
N GLY A 395 -19.52 15.09 1.34
CA GLY A 395 -20.16 15.79 0.22
C GLY A 395 -20.14 17.33 0.31
N LEU A 396 -19.60 17.88 1.41
CA LEU A 396 -19.43 19.33 1.57
C LEU A 396 -18.34 19.86 0.62
N THR A 397 -18.19 21.19 0.52
CA THR A 397 -17.08 21.79 -0.23
C THR A 397 -15.75 21.26 0.32
N ASN A 398 -14.80 20.93 -0.54
CA ASN A 398 -13.47 20.53 -0.06
C ASN A 398 -12.60 21.76 0.25
N ARG A 399 -11.44 21.50 0.88
CA ARG A 399 -10.44 22.53 1.19
C ARG A 399 -10.08 23.41 -0.01
N THR A 400 -9.81 22.81 -1.17
CA THR A 400 -9.37 23.54 -2.36
C THR A 400 -10.42 24.56 -2.83
N SER A 401 -11.67 24.12 -3.02
CA SER A 401 -12.75 24.99 -3.45
C SER A 401 -13.16 26.02 -2.39
N PHE A 402 -13.04 25.69 -1.10
CA PHE A 402 -13.26 26.69 -0.04
C PHE A 402 -12.28 27.85 -0.14
N HIS A 403 -10.98 27.57 -0.31
CA HIS A 403 -9.96 28.61 -0.46
C HIS A 403 -10.19 29.47 -1.73
N GLU A 404 -10.65 28.87 -2.84
CA GLU A 404 -11.03 29.63 -4.04
C GLU A 404 -12.21 30.58 -3.80
N LEU A 405 -13.28 30.08 -3.16
CA LEU A 405 -14.47 30.88 -2.83
C LEU A 405 -14.15 32.00 -1.84
N LEU A 406 -13.28 31.72 -0.86
CA LEU A 406 -12.80 32.72 0.09
C LEU A 406 -11.98 33.82 -0.62
N ARG A 407 -11.06 33.47 -1.52
CA ARG A 407 -10.32 34.47 -2.31
C ARG A 407 -11.23 35.37 -3.11
N LEU A 408 -12.29 34.81 -3.70
CA LEU A 408 -13.27 35.58 -4.44
C LEU A 408 -14.02 36.54 -3.50
N ALA A 409 -14.48 36.06 -2.35
CA ALA A 409 -15.16 36.87 -1.34
C ALA A 409 -14.28 38.00 -0.78
N LEU A 410 -12.99 37.75 -0.55
CA LEU A 410 -12.04 38.75 -0.06
C LEU A 410 -11.75 39.84 -1.10
N ARG A 411 -11.67 39.48 -2.40
CA ARG A 411 -11.55 40.46 -3.49
C ARG A 411 -12.79 41.33 -3.58
N GLU A 412 -13.98 40.72 -3.51
CA GLU A 412 -15.25 41.44 -3.50
C GLU A 412 -15.36 42.39 -2.28
N ALA A 413 -14.91 41.96 -1.10
CA ALA A 413 -14.85 42.80 0.09
C ALA A 413 -13.86 43.98 -0.08
N ALA A 414 -12.73 43.78 -0.75
CA ALA A 414 -11.73 44.82 -1.00
C ALA A 414 -12.19 45.86 -2.05
N ASP A 415 -12.85 45.40 -3.13
CA ASP A 415 -13.18 46.23 -4.29
C ASP A 415 -14.57 46.90 -4.18
N ALA A 416 -15.56 46.20 -3.63
CA ALA A 416 -16.96 46.63 -3.61
C ALA A 416 -17.48 47.04 -2.22
N GLY A 417 -16.63 47.02 -1.18
CA GLY A 417 -17.00 47.38 0.19
C GLY A 417 -17.88 46.34 0.90
N GLY A 418 -17.85 45.08 0.45
CA GLY A 418 -18.54 43.96 1.09
C GLY A 418 -17.88 43.51 2.40
N ALA A 419 -18.59 42.67 3.16
CA ALA A 419 -18.06 42.02 4.36
C ALA A 419 -18.29 40.51 4.28
N CYS A 420 -17.36 39.73 4.84
CA CYS A 420 -17.53 38.29 5.01
C CYS A 420 -16.79 37.83 6.27
N ALA A 421 -17.04 36.61 6.71
CA ALA A 421 -16.31 36.02 7.84
C ALA A 421 -15.98 34.56 7.57
N VAL A 422 -14.90 34.08 8.19
CA VAL A 422 -14.50 32.68 8.21
C VAL A 422 -14.69 32.16 9.63
N MET A 423 -15.43 31.07 9.76
CA MET A 423 -15.54 30.29 10.99
C MET A 423 -14.74 29.00 10.80
N CYS A 424 -13.75 28.74 11.63
CA CYS A 424 -13.07 27.45 11.74
C CYS A 424 -13.70 26.65 12.88
N LEU A 425 -14.08 25.41 12.60
CA LEU A 425 -14.87 24.54 13.45
C LEU A 425 -14.08 23.25 13.72
N ASP A 426 -14.08 22.78 14.96
CA ASP A 426 -13.40 21.55 15.35
C ASP A 426 -14.26 20.73 16.31
N LEU A 427 -14.34 19.42 16.06
CA LEU A 427 -15.12 18.50 16.89
C LEU A 427 -14.37 18.09 18.15
N ASP A 428 -14.89 18.53 19.28
CA ASP A 428 -14.32 18.22 20.58
C ASP A 428 -14.50 16.72 20.91
N GLY A 429 -13.39 16.03 21.19
CA GLY A 429 -13.41 14.64 21.61
C GLY A 429 -13.51 13.61 20.47
N PHE A 430 -13.45 14.03 19.19
CA PHE A 430 -13.52 13.13 18.03
C PHE A 430 -12.50 11.98 18.08
N LYS A 431 -11.27 12.26 18.52
CA LYS A 431 -10.26 11.22 18.70
C LYS A 431 -10.68 10.13 19.69
N MET A 432 -11.32 10.50 20.81
CA MET A 432 -11.81 9.51 21.79
C MET A 432 -12.91 8.63 21.18
N VAL A 433 -13.76 9.18 20.30
CA VAL A 433 -14.77 8.39 19.58
C VAL A 433 -14.10 7.35 18.68
N ASN A 434 -13.08 7.75 17.90
CA ASN A 434 -12.32 6.81 17.07
C ASN A 434 -11.61 5.74 17.90
N ASP A 435 -10.99 6.13 19.02
CA ASP A 435 -10.22 5.21 19.87
C ASP A 435 -11.14 4.23 20.65
N THR A 436 -12.37 4.64 20.97
CA THR A 436 -13.31 3.85 21.79
C THR A 436 -14.29 3.02 20.96
N VAL A 437 -14.81 3.58 19.87
CA VAL A 437 -15.90 2.97 19.05
C VAL A 437 -15.38 2.50 17.68
N GLY A 438 -14.30 3.11 17.19
CA GLY A 438 -13.64 2.76 15.93
C GLY A 438 -13.87 3.76 14.79
N HIS A 439 -12.99 3.72 13.79
CA HIS A 439 -12.97 4.68 12.67
C HIS A 439 -14.25 4.72 11.83
N MET A 440 -14.96 3.59 11.67
CA MET A 440 -16.24 3.58 10.94
C MET A 440 -17.33 4.40 11.66
N ALA A 441 -17.33 4.41 12.99
CA ALA A 441 -18.24 5.24 13.76
C ALA A 441 -17.87 6.73 13.65
N GLY A 442 -16.57 7.03 13.62
CA GLY A 442 -16.07 8.38 13.35
C GLY A 442 -16.47 8.90 11.96
N ASP A 443 -16.37 8.06 10.93
CA ASP A 443 -16.76 8.44 9.56
C ASP A 443 -18.27 8.73 9.45
N GLU A 444 -19.12 7.93 10.08
CA GLU A 444 -20.58 8.18 10.13
C GLU A 444 -20.92 9.41 10.98
N LEU A 445 -20.22 9.62 12.09
CA LEU A 445 -20.35 10.84 12.89
C LEU A 445 -20.04 12.09 12.05
N LEU A 446 -18.96 12.08 11.27
CA LEU A 446 -18.58 13.19 10.40
C LEU A 446 -19.64 13.51 9.33
N LYS A 447 -20.29 12.48 8.75
CA LYS A 447 -21.40 12.67 7.81
C LYS A 447 -22.61 13.32 8.46
N LEU A 448 -22.96 12.89 9.67
CA LEU A 448 -24.10 13.43 10.40
C LEU A 448 -23.83 14.87 10.88
N VAL A 449 -22.62 15.15 11.37
CA VAL A 449 -22.18 16.52 11.70
C VAL A 449 -22.26 17.41 10.46
N ALA A 450 -21.73 16.95 9.33
CA ALA A 450 -21.77 17.69 8.07
C ALA A 450 -23.21 18.04 7.65
N ALA A 451 -24.14 17.09 7.75
CA ALA A 451 -25.54 17.31 7.46
C ALA A 451 -26.18 18.34 8.41
N ARG A 452 -25.94 18.22 9.72
CA ARG A 452 -26.46 19.17 10.72
C ARG A 452 -25.93 20.58 10.52
N ILE A 453 -24.66 20.74 10.19
CA ILE A 453 -24.09 22.05 9.88
C ILE A 453 -24.74 22.61 8.60
N ALA A 454 -24.84 21.79 7.55
CA ALA A 454 -25.40 22.20 6.26
C ALA A 454 -26.88 22.64 6.33
N GLU A 455 -27.69 22.02 7.17
CA GLU A 455 -29.10 22.37 7.37
C GLU A 455 -29.31 23.73 8.07
N ARG A 456 -28.29 24.24 8.76
CA ARG A 456 -28.39 25.45 9.61
C ARG A 456 -27.76 26.70 9.00
N ILE A 457 -27.08 26.56 7.88
CA ILE A 457 -26.42 27.67 7.19
C ILE A 457 -27.27 28.21 6.05
N HIS A 458 -27.14 29.52 5.83
CA HIS A 458 -27.88 30.22 4.79
C HIS A 458 -27.38 29.80 3.38
N PRO A 459 -28.22 29.75 2.34
CA PRO A 459 -27.79 29.38 0.97
C PRO A 459 -26.70 30.26 0.34
N ALA A 460 -26.47 31.45 0.90
CA ALA A 460 -25.40 32.37 0.48
C ALA A 460 -24.05 32.08 1.16
N ASP A 461 -24.05 31.27 2.21
CA ASP A 461 -22.86 30.86 2.96
C ASP A 461 -22.33 29.55 2.38
N THR A 462 -21.09 29.19 2.73
CA THR A 462 -20.46 27.95 2.24
C THR A 462 -19.85 27.20 3.40
N VAL A 463 -20.25 25.93 3.57
CA VAL A 463 -19.56 25.00 4.45
C VAL A 463 -18.57 24.14 3.68
N ALA A 464 -17.44 23.90 4.32
CA ALA A 464 -16.42 22.98 3.85
C ALA A 464 -15.93 22.07 4.97
N ARG A 465 -15.38 20.92 4.57
CA ARG A 465 -14.53 20.11 5.43
C ARG A 465 -13.08 20.30 4.99
N LEU A 466 -12.22 20.70 5.91
CA LEU A 466 -10.81 20.99 5.62
C LEU A 466 -9.94 19.73 5.70
N GLY A 467 -10.33 18.78 6.54
CA GLY A 467 -9.69 17.48 6.75
C GLY A 467 -9.90 17.00 8.19
N GLY A 468 -9.80 15.69 8.44
CA GLY A 468 -9.98 15.15 9.79
C GLY A 468 -11.35 15.51 10.40
N ASP A 469 -11.31 16.12 11.58
CA ASP A 469 -12.40 16.70 12.37
C ASP A 469 -12.62 18.21 12.16
N GLU A 470 -11.91 18.82 11.22
CA GLU A 470 -11.95 20.25 10.96
C GLU A 470 -12.96 20.62 9.85
N PHE A 471 -13.85 21.56 10.17
CA PHE A 471 -14.81 22.16 9.25
C PHE A 471 -14.57 23.67 9.15
N ALA A 472 -15.07 24.29 8.08
CA ALA A 472 -15.04 25.73 7.93
C ALA A 472 -16.34 26.25 7.32
N VAL A 473 -16.75 27.44 7.74
CA VAL A 473 -17.90 28.16 7.17
C VAL A 473 -17.45 29.53 6.69
N LEU A 474 -17.72 29.83 5.43
CA LEU A 474 -17.61 31.17 4.86
C LEU A 474 -18.98 31.82 4.93
N VAL A 475 -19.10 32.84 5.78
CA VAL A 475 -20.35 33.58 6.02
C VAL A 475 -20.34 34.87 5.19
N LYS A 476 -21.32 35.00 4.30
CA LYS A 476 -21.61 36.20 3.50
C LYS A 476 -22.97 36.80 3.84
N SER A 477 -23.90 36.00 4.35
CA SER A 477 -25.29 36.38 4.61
C SER A 477 -25.43 37.47 5.68
N ASN A 478 -24.79 37.28 6.84
CA ASN A 478 -24.81 38.23 7.96
C ASN A 478 -23.47 38.24 8.71
N PRO A 479 -22.42 38.89 8.17
CA PRO A 479 -21.07 38.91 8.74
C PRO A 479 -20.90 39.86 9.94
N THR A 480 -21.97 40.15 10.68
CA THR A 480 -21.95 41.00 11.89
C THR A 480 -21.63 40.18 13.14
N ASN A 481 -21.11 40.79 14.20
CA ASN A 481 -20.78 40.05 15.44
C ASN A 481 -21.99 39.33 16.05
N GLU A 482 -23.16 39.96 16.03
CA GLU A 482 -24.40 39.33 16.52
C GLU A 482 -24.82 38.18 15.62
N GLY A 483 -24.78 38.35 14.30
CA GLY A 483 -25.11 37.29 13.34
C GLY A 483 -24.18 36.08 13.47
N LEU A 484 -22.87 36.33 13.51
CA LEU A 484 -21.84 35.30 13.68
C LEU A 484 -21.96 34.59 15.02
N GLY A 485 -22.25 35.33 16.10
CA GLY A 485 -22.47 34.74 17.42
C GLY A 485 -23.74 33.90 17.50
N SER A 486 -24.83 34.32 16.85
CA SER A 486 -26.08 33.53 16.77
C SER A 486 -25.85 32.24 16.01
N LEU A 487 -25.26 32.32 14.81
CA LEU A 487 -24.95 31.15 13.99
C LEU A 487 -24.01 30.18 14.72
N ALA A 488 -22.98 30.69 15.39
CA ALA A 488 -22.07 29.85 16.16
C ALA A 488 -22.80 29.05 17.26
N LYS A 489 -23.68 29.71 18.03
CA LYS A 489 -24.47 29.05 19.08
C LYS A 489 -25.41 28.00 18.51
N GLU A 490 -26.05 28.29 17.38
CA GLU A 490 -26.92 27.34 16.69
C GLU A 490 -26.16 26.10 16.21
N LEU A 491 -24.99 26.29 15.61
CA LEU A 491 -24.14 25.19 15.16
C LEU A 491 -23.63 24.34 16.34
N ILE A 492 -23.20 24.97 17.43
CA ILE A 492 -22.76 24.28 18.65
C ILE A 492 -23.91 23.44 19.23
N SER A 493 -25.10 24.02 19.36
CA SER A 493 -26.27 23.30 19.87
C SER A 493 -26.70 22.15 18.96
N ALA A 494 -26.67 22.34 17.65
CA ALA A 494 -27.04 21.29 16.69
C ALA A 494 -26.04 20.12 16.71
N VAL A 495 -24.74 20.40 16.73
CA VAL A 495 -23.72 19.34 16.79
C VAL A 495 -23.72 18.62 18.14
N GLY A 496 -24.01 19.33 19.24
CA GLY A 496 -24.10 18.76 20.58
C GLY A 496 -25.26 17.79 20.82
N GLU A 497 -26.24 17.67 19.93
CA GLU A 497 -27.31 16.67 20.07
C GLU A 497 -26.75 15.24 19.98
N PRO A 498 -27.12 14.31 20.89
CA PRO A 498 -26.54 12.96 20.91
C PRO A 498 -26.75 12.17 19.61
N PHE A 499 -25.74 11.40 19.20
CA PHE A 499 -25.78 10.55 18.00
C PHE A 499 -26.01 9.09 18.40
N ALA A 500 -26.99 8.43 17.78
CA ALA A 500 -27.22 7.01 17.97
C ALA A 500 -26.44 6.20 16.91
N TYR A 501 -25.49 5.37 17.35
CA TYR A 501 -24.73 4.47 16.48
C TYR A 501 -24.64 3.07 17.09
N SER A 502 -25.12 2.05 16.37
CA SER A 502 -25.07 0.64 16.80
C SER A 502 -25.59 0.37 18.23
N GLY A 503 -26.58 1.15 18.69
CA GLY A 503 -27.17 1.03 20.04
C GLY A 503 -26.42 1.78 21.15
N GLN A 504 -25.36 2.51 20.82
CA GLN A 504 -24.65 3.42 21.73
C GLN A 504 -24.99 4.88 21.43
N THR A 505 -24.91 5.73 22.46
CA THR A 505 -25.07 7.17 22.36
C THR A 505 -23.71 7.83 22.37
N ILE A 506 -23.39 8.60 21.33
CA ILE A 506 -22.15 9.34 21.18
C ILE A 506 -22.46 10.83 21.36
N GLU A 507 -21.73 11.49 22.24
CA GLU A 507 -21.81 12.94 22.45
C GLU A 507 -20.49 13.59 22.07
N VAL A 508 -20.54 14.64 21.25
CA VAL A 508 -19.38 15.44 20.86
C VAL A 508 -19.71 16.91 20.97
N GLY A 509 -18.71 17.71 21.36
CA GLY A 509 -18.81 19.16 21.39
C GLY A 509 -18.32 19.78 20.08
N LEU A 510 -18.57 21.09 19.93
CA LEU A 510 -18.05 21.86 18.80
C LEU A 510 -17.39 23.14 19.32
N SER A 511 -16.12 23.32 19.00
CA SER A 511 -15.40 24.57 19.25
C SER A 511 -15.30 25.38 17.96
N ILE A 512 -15.53 26.69 18.03
CA ILE A 512 -15.57 27.56 16.85
C ILE A 512 -14.70 28.82 17.03
N GLY A 513 -13.81 29.09 16.07
CA GLY A 513 -13.06 30.33 15.98
C GLY A 513 -13.46 31.16 14.76
N ILE A 514 -13.66 32.46 14.92
CA ILE A 514 -14.26 33.32 13.89
C ILE A 514 -13.35 34.51 13.58
N ALA A 515 -13.09 34.80 12.32
CA ALA A 515 -12.41 36.00 11.87
C ALA A 515 -13.19 36.68 10.72
N ARG A 516 -13.17 38.02 10.70
CA ARG A 516 -13.99 38.87 9.82
C ARG A 516 -13.13 39.61 8.81
N ALA A 517 -13.62 39.76 7.60
CA ALA A 517 -13.08 40.66 6.60
C ALA A 517 -14.08 41.81 6.36
N PRO A 518 -13.63 43.08 6.35
CA PRO A 518 -12.23 43.52 6.36
C PRO A 518 -11.57 43.67 7.74
N GLN A 519 -12.31 43.62 8.86
CA GLN A 519 -11.84 44.04 10.19
C GLN A 519 -10.59 43.28 10.67
N ASP A 520 -10.60 41.96 10.51
CA ASP A 520 -9.53 41.04 10.93
C ASP A 520 -8.63 40.67 9.74
N GLY A 521 -8.68 41.43 8.63
CA GLY A 521 -7.75 41.31 7.50
C GLY A 521 -8.42 40.94 6.18
N LEU A 522 -7.71 41.26 5.09
CA LEU A 522 -8.12 40.97 3.70
C LEU A 522 -7.24 39.92 3.00
N VAL A 523 -6.24 39.40 3.70
CA VAL A 523 -5.34 38.35 3.21
C VAL A 523 -5.81 37.01 3.75
N GLU A 524 -6.07 36.06 2.85
CA GLU A 524 -6.57 34.71 3.14
C GLU A 524 -5.81 34.02 4.29
N GLN A 525 -4.48 33.98 4.21
CA GLN A 525 -3.63 33.33 5.22
C GLN A 525 -3.76 33.99 6.59
N LEU A 526 -3.85 35.33 6.63
CA LEU A 526 -4.00 36.08 7.87
C LEU A 526 -5.37 35.81 8.51
N LEU A 527 -6.43 35.80 7.71
CA LEU A 527 -7.78 35.58 8.20
C LEU A 527 -7.95 34.16 8.77
N PHE A 528 -7.40 33.14 8.09
CA PHE A 528 -7.37 31.77 8.61
C PHE A 528 -6.56 31.66 9.89
N SER A 529 -5.36 32.25 9.94
CA SER A 529 -4.52 32.24 11.15
C SER A 529 -5.24 32.87 12.35
N ARG A 530 -6.04 33.92 12.12
CA ARG A 530 -6.80 34.61 13.17
C ARG A 530 -8.03 33.81 13.62
N ALA A 531 -8.74 33.18 12.69
CA ALA A 531 -9.82 32.26 13.02
C ALA A 531 -9.30 31.06 13.83
N ASP A 532 -8.13 30.52 13.48
CA ASP A 532 -7.49 29.41 14.20
C ASP A 532 -7.04 29.82 15.62
N LEU A 533 -6.47 31.03 15.79
CA LEU A 533 -6.16 31.59 17.11
C LEU A 533 -7.41 31.71 18.00
N ALA A 534 -8.52 32.17 17.43
CA ALA A 534 -9.80 32.25 18.15
C ALA A 534 -10.34 30.84 18.50
N LEU A 535 -10.19 29.87 17.60
CA LEU A 535 -10.60 28.48 17.83
C LEU A 535 -9.79 27.85 18.96
N TYR A 536 -8.48 28.08 18.98
CA TYR A 536 -7.60 27.62 20.05
C TYR A 536 -8.04 28.16 21.42
N GLN A 537 -8.39 29.44 21.50
CA GLN A 537 -8.90 30.02 22.74
C GLN A 537 -10.24 29.41 23.16
N ALA A 538 -11.16 29.18 22.22
CA ALA A 538 -12.42 28.50 22.51
C ALA A 538 -12.17 27.10 23.12
N LYS A 539 -11.14 26.37 22.65
CA LYS A 539 -10.74 25.09 23.25
C LYS A 539 -10.13 25.25 24.65
N ALA A 540 -9.36 26.30 24.88
CA ALA A 540 -8.73 26.57 26.18
C ALA A 540 -9.75 26.97 27.27
N GLU A 541 -10.84 27.64 26.90
CA GLU A 541 -11.87 28.14 27.81
C GLU A 541 -12.99 27.13 28.13
N GLY A 542 -12.72 25.84 27.94
CA GLY A 542 -13.62 24.76 28.33
C GLY A 542 -14.26 23.99 27.17
N ARG A 543 -13.92 24.32 25.91
CA ARG A 543 -14.49 23.70 24.70
C ARG A 543 -16.00 23.95 24.56
N ASN A 544 -16.61 23.45 23.48
CA ASN A 544 -18.06 23.59 23.25
C ASN A 544 -18.55 25.06 23.27
N CYS A 545 -17.73 25.98 22.78
CA CYS A 545 -18.02 27.41 22.74
C CYS A 545 -17.42 28.05 21.48
N TYR A 546 -17.72 29.33 21.25
CA TYR A 546 -17.13 30.09 20.16
C TYR A 546 -16.36 31.31 20.63
N ARG A 547 -15.37 31.73 19.84
CA ARG A 547 -14.69 33.02 19.98
C ARG A 547 -14.59 33.72 18.65
N ILE A 548 -14.86 35.02 18.68
CA ILE A 548 -14.55 35.94 17.58
C ILE A 548 -13.17 36.50 17.87
N PHE A 549 -12.30 36.50 16.85
CA PHE A 549 -10.98 37.07 16.95
C PHE A 549 -11.06 38.53 17.43
N ASP A 550 -10.26 38.81 18.44
CA ASP A 550 -9.95 40.14 18.92
C ASP A 550 -8.44 40.36 18.72
N ALA A 551 -7.98 41.60 18.55
CA ALA A 551 -6.55 41.86 18.49
C ALA A 551 -5.84 41.54 19.82
N ALA A 552 -6.57 41.50 20.93
CA ALA A 552 -6.03 41.33 22.29
C ALA A 552 -5.64 39.90 22.75
N LEU A 553 -6.31 38.78 22.43
CA LEU A 553 -6.19 38.15 21.13
C LEU A 553 -4.79 37.57 20.86
N ASP A 554 -4.32 37.96 19.69
CA ASP A 554 -3.00 37.70 19.13
C ASP A 554 -1.85 38.12 20.08
N GLU A 555 -2.03 39.25 20.78
CA GLU A 555 -1.04 39.75 21.74
C GLU A 555 -0.89 38.85 22.96
N ALA A 556 -1.99 38.33 23.53
CA ALA A 556 -1.96 37.42 24.67
C ALA A 556 -1.28 36.09 24.33
N ILE A 557 -1.52 35.52 23.14
CA ILE A 557 -0.91 34.25 22.72
C ILE A 557 0.58 34.43 22.40
N THR A 558 0.94 35.52 21.74
CA THR A 558 2.35 35.88 21.51
C THR A 558 3.09 36.08 22.83
N ARG A 559 2.50 36.86 23.75
CA ARG A 559 3.02 37.07 25.10
C ARG A 559 3.18 35.76 25.86
N ARG A 560 2.22 34.84 25.75
CA ARG A 560 2.27 33.53 26.42
C ARG A 560 3.42 32.66 25.92
N ARG A 561 3.66 32.62 24.61
CA ARG A 561 4.79 31.90 24.01
C ARG A 561 6.14 32.48 24.42
N GLU A 562 6.24 33.82 24.47
CA GLU A 562 7.44 34.51 24.95
C GLU A 562 7.71 34.16 26.41
N LEU A 563 6.68 34.23 27.27
CA LEU A 563 6.79 33.87 28.68
C LEU A 563 7.16 32.40 28.89
N GLU A 564 6.67 31.47 28.06
CA GLU A 564 7.08 30.05 28.17
C GLU A 564 8.59 29.91 27.93
N ARG A 565 9.08 30.52 26.85
CA ARG A 565 10.50 30.49 26.50
C ARG A 565 11.34 31.11 27.61
N ASP A 566 10.91 32.26 28.11
CA ASP A 566 11.64 33.01 29.13
C ASP A 566 11.63 32.27 30.48
N LEU A 567 10.53 31.59 30.84
CA LEU A 567 10.43 30.76 32.04
C LEU A 567 11.40 29.57 31.97
N ARG A 568 11.47 28.89 30.82
CA ARG A 568 12.43 27.80 30.58
C ARG A 568 13.88 28.26 30.72
N MET A 569 14.20 29.48 30.28
CA MET A 569 15.53 30.06 30.43
C MET A 569 15.88 30.39 31.90
N VAL A 570 14.93 30.95 32.65
CA VAL A 570 15.15 31.37 34.03
C VAL A 570 15.31 30.19 34.99
N LEU A 571 14.61 29.08 34.74
CA LEU A 571 14.83 27.83 35.46
C LEU A 571 16.27 27.30 35.30
N ALA A 572 17.00 27.72 34.26
CA ALA A 572 18.37 27.29 33.99
C ALA A 572 19.46 28.30 34.44
N ASN A 573 19.16 29.60 34.58
CA ASN A 573 20.18 30.66 34.64
C ASN A 573 19.94 31.75 35.72
N GLU A 574 19.23 31.43 36.81
CA GLU A 574 18.89 32.35 37.93
C GLU A 574 17.93 33.50 37.54
N GLY A 575 16.88 33.75 38.34
CA GLY A 575 15.84 34.77 38.07
C GLY A 575 14.50 34.53 38.78
N LEU A 576 14.35 33.39 39.45
CA LEU A 576 13.32 33.15 40.45
C LEU A 576 13.84 33.53 41.84
N GLU A 577 12.94 33.99 42.70
CA GLU A 577 13.21 34.25 44.12
C GLU A 577 12.05 33.70 44.97
N LEU A 578 12.34 33.37 46.24
CA LEU A 578 11.30 32.99 47.20
C LEU A 578 11.02 34.15 48.15
N HIS A 579 9.75 34.48 48.29
CA HIS A 579 9.24 35.31 49.37
C HIS A 579 8.60 34.42 50.43
N TYR A 580 8.64 34.84 51.67
CA TYR A 580 8.16 34.10 52.82
C TYR A 580 7.05 34.90 53.50
N GLN A 581 5.94 34.24 53.81
CA GLN A 581 4.84 34.86 54.56
C GLN A 581 4.69 34.21 55.93
N PRO A 582 4.66 34.99 57.03
CA PRO A 582 4.61 34.42 58.38
C PRO A 582 3.25 33.77 58.68
N GLN A 583 3.31 32.61 59.34
CA GLN A 583 2.18 31.88 59.92
C GLN A 583 2.30 31.95 61.45
N VAL A 584 1.26 32.40 62.14
CA VAL A 584 1.28 32.61 63.59
C VAL A 584 0.21 31.78 64.29
N ARG A 585 0.47 31.42 65.55
CA ARG A 585 -0.53 30.79 66.41
C ARG A 585 -1.60 31.80 66.80
N ALA A 586 -2.88 31.46 66.63
CA ALA A 586 -3.97 32.41 66.84
C ALA A 586 -4.02 32.95 68.28
N SER A 587 -3.84 32.08 69.28
CA SER A 587 -3.96 32.42 70.70
C SER A 587 -2.80 33.24 71.25
N THR A 588 -1.56 32.97 70.80
CA THR A 588 -0.35 33.59 71.36
C THR A 588 0.33 34.58 70.41
N ARG A 589 -0.04 34.58 69.12
CA ARG A 589 0.63 35.29 68.02
C ARG A 589 2.10 34.89 67.84
N GLU A 590 2.50 33.75 68.40
CA GLU A 590 3.84 33.23 68.21
C GLU A 590 4.01 32.75 66.76
N LEU A 591 5.14 33.10 66.15
CA LEU A 591 5.52 32.62 64.82
C LEU A 591 5.73 31.10 64.84
N VAL A 592 4.98 30.38 64.00
CA VAL A 592 5.01 28.92 63.84
C VAL A 592 5.86 28.51 62.63
N GLY A 593 5.79 29.29 61.57
CA GLY A 593 6.43 28.96 60.30
C GLY A 593 6.28 30.05 59.26
N PHE A 594 6.73 29.73 58.05
CA PHE A 594 6.54 30.56 56.88
C PHE A 594 6.02 29.74 55.71
N GLU A 595 5.13 30.33 54.91
CA GLU A 595 4.80 29.82 53.59
C GLU A 595 5.79 30.39 52.56
N ALA A 596 6.42 29.52 51.78
CA ALA A 596 7.33 29.88 50.71
C ALA A 596 6.57 30.11 49.40
N LEU A 597 6.64 31.34 48.92
CA LEU A 597 5.89 31.84 47.78
C LEU A 597 6.84 32.28 46.67
N VAL A 598 6.83 31.54 45.57
CA VAL A 598 7.71 31.83 44.42
C VAL A 598 7.37 33.17 43.76
N ARG A 599 8.40 33.90 43.36
CA ARG A 599 8.31 35.16 42.60
C ARG A 599 9.23 35.09 41.41
N TRP A 600 8.78 35.65 40.29
CA TRP A 600 9.57 35.71 39.07
C TRP A 600 9.91 37.15 38.72
N ARG A 601 11.19 37.50 38.77
CA ARG A 601 11.70 38.80 38.32
C ARG A 601 12.20 38.69 36.89
N HIS A 602 11.44 39.23 35.96
CA HIS A 602 11.81 39.25 34.56
C HIS A 602 12.65 40.50 34.22
N PRO A 603 13.83 40.35 33.57
CA PRO A 603 14.73 41.48 33.29
C PRO A 603 14.09 42.64 32.53
N ALA A 604 13.23 42.33 31.56
CA ALA A 604 12.56 43.35 30.74
C ALA A 604 11.14 43.73 31.22
N ARG A 605 10.47 42.87 32.01
CA ARG A 605 9.03 43.00 32.32
C ARG A 605 8.76 43.30 33.80
N GLY A 606 9.79 43.31 34.64
CA GLY A 606 9.64 43.47 36.08
C GLY A 606 9.08 42.21 36.73
N SER A 607 8.31 42.36 37.81
CA SER A 607 7.75 41.23 38.56
C SER A 607 6.57 40.61 37.81
N ILE A 608 6.66 39.33 37.48
CA ILE A 608 5.57 38.55 36.89
C ILE A 608 4.81 37.85 38.02
N PRO A 609 3.47 38.00 38.12
CA PRO A 609 2.69 37.43 39.21
C PRO A 609 2.58 35.89 39.09
N PRO A 610 2.56 35.15 40.22
CA PRO A 610 2.37 33.69 40.23
C PRO A 610 1.16 33.20 39.44
N SER A 611 0.06 33.97 39.45
CA SER A 611 -1.16 33.67 38.69
C SER A 611 -0.97 33.67 37.17
N GLU A 612 0.10 34.27 36.64
CA GLU A 612 0.40 34.27 35.20
C GLU A 612 1.32 33.10 34.81
N PHE A 613 2.36 32.80 35.62
CA PHE A 613 3.38 31.81 35.22
C PHE A 613 3.21 30.40 35.81
N ILE A 614 2.50 30.22 36.93
CA ILE A 614 2.23 28.88 37.47
C ILE A 614 1.32 28.07 36.53
N PRO A 615 0.17 28.61 36.06
CA PRO A 615 -0.67 27.88 35.09
C PRO A 615 0.09 27.57 33.79
N LEU A 616 0.94 28.50 33.35
CA LEU A 616 1.81 28.30 32.19
C LEU A 616 2.80 27.15 32.40
N ALA A 617 3.43 27.09 33.58
CA ALA A 617 4.35 26.01 33.94
C ALA A 617 3.64 24.66 33.99
N GLU A 618 2.42 24.61 34.53
CA GLU A 618 1.60 23.41 34.57
C GLU A 618 1.32 22.90 33.16
N GLU A 619 0.72 23.74 32.31
CA GLU A 619 0.31 23.38 30.95
C GLU A 619 1.47 22.88 30.09
N THR A 620 2.64 23.51 30.23
CA THR A 620 3.85 23.23 29.44
C THR A 620 4.72 22.12 30.05
N GLY A 621 4.36 21.62 31.24
CA GLY A 621 5.11 20.59 31.96
C GLY A 621 6.38 21.11 32.65
N LEU A 622 6.62 22.42 32.66
CA LEU A 622 7.74 23.04 33.38
C LEU A 622 7.52 23.08 34.90
N ILE A 623 6.30 22.80 35.38
CA ILE A 623 5.94 22.87 36.80
C ILE A 623 6.81 21.96 37.68
N SER A 624 7.18 20.77 37.22
CA SER A 624 8.01 19.84 38.00
C SER A 624 9.42 20.38 38.23
N ALA A 625 10.01 21.04 37.22
CA ALA A 625 11.32 21.70 37.37
C ALA A 625 11.24 22.92 38.28
N LEU A 626 10.14 23.67 38.20
CA LEU A 626 9.86 24.80 39.08
C LEU A 626 9.68 24.35 40.53
N GLY A 627 8.86 23.33 40.78
CA GLY A 627 8.59 22.82 42.12
C GLY A 627 9.83 22.19 42.76
N GLU A 628 10.65 21.46 41.99
CA GLU A 628 11.95 20.98 42.48
C GLU A 628 12.85 22.14 42.94
N TRP A 629 12.95 23.20 42.14
CA TRP A 629 13.73 24.39 42.49
C TRP A 629 13.18 25.08 43.74
N VAL A 630 11.85 25.24 43.85
CA VAL A 630 11.19 25.84 45.02
C VAL A 630 11.44 25.01 46.27
N LEU A 631 11.21 23.69 46.22
CA LEU A 631 11.43 22.77 47.34
C LEU A 631 12.88 22.82 47.83
N ARG A 632 13.84 22.73 46.90
CA ARG A 632 15.27 22.76 47.21
C ARG A 632 15.68 24.07 47.87
N THR A 633 15.24 25.19 47.32
CA THR A 633 15.58 26.53 47.82
C THR A 633 14.92 26.78 49.19
N ALA A 634 13.64 26.44 49.34
CA ALA A 634 12.91 26.60 50.60
C ALA A 634 13.49 25.72 51.72
N CYS A 635 13.83 24.46 51.41
CA CYS A 635 14.42 23.55 52.40
C CYS A 635 15.83 23.98 52.80
N SER A 636 16.65 24.42 51.85
CA SER A 636 18.00 24.93 52.11
C SER A 636 17.96 26.18 52.99
N GLU A 637 17.04 27.11 52.72
CA GLU A 637 16.87 28.32 53.54
C GLU A 637 16.39 27.96 54.96
N ALA A 638 15.36 27.11 55.06
CA ALA A 638 14.79 26.72 56.35
C ALA A 638 15.77 25.92 57.23
N ALA A 639 16.68 25.14 56.63
CA ALA A 639 17.72 24.43 57.36
C ALA A 639 18.67 25.39 58.11
N GLY A 640 18.83 26.62 57.61
CA GLY A 640 19.67 27.65 58.22
C GLY A 640 19.03 28.41 59.39
N TRP A 641 17.72 28.30 59.61
CA TRP A 641 17.04 29.07 60.67
C TRP A 641 17.42 28.56 62.08
N ALA A 642 17.76 29.49 62.99
CA ALA A 642 18.14 29.15 64.36
C ALA A 642 16.97 28.58 65.17
N ARG A 643 15.74 29.05 64.90
CA ARG A 643 14.50 28.49 65.47
C ARG A 643 13.98 27.34 64.60
N PRO A 644 13.41 26.27 65.20
CA PRO A 644 12.88 25.12 64.47
C PRO A 644 11.50 25.42 63.86
N LEU A 645 11.37 26.52 63.11
CA LEU A 645 10.13 26.93 62.46
C LEU A 645 9.83 26.04 61.24
N LYS A 646 8.55 25.87 60.91
CA LYS A 646 8.14 25.15 59.71
C LYS A 646 8.29 25.99 58.45
N VAL A 647 8.53 25.34 57.31
CA VAL A 647 8.43 25.94 55.98
C VAL A 647 7.36 25.18 55.19
N ALA A 648 6.35 25.90 54.70
CA ALA A 648 5.28 25.36 53.90
C ALA A 648 5.54 25.63 52.40
N VAL A 649 5.38 24.61 51.56
CA VAL A 649 5.59 24.68 50.12
C VAL A 649 4.37 24.10 49.39
N ASN A 650 3.85 24.89 48.45
CA ASN A 650 2.75 24.48 47.58
C ASN A 650 3.20 23.49 46.50
N LEU A 651 2.40 22.44 46.28
CA LEU A 651 2.57 21.50 45.18
C LEU A 651 1.40 21.53 44.20
N SER A 652 1.73 21.51 42.91
CA SER A 652 0.76 21.44 41.83
C SER A 652 0.16 20.03 41.68
N PRO A 653 -1.14 19.92 41.28
CA PRO A 653 -1.74 18.67 40.85
C PRO A 653 -0.92 17.86 39.84
N ARG A 654 -0.22 18.54 38.91
CA ARG A 654 0.53 17.86 37.84
C ARG A 654 1.80 17.19 38.35
N GLU A 655 2.37 17.66 39.45
CA GLU A 655 3.57 17.06 40.06
C GLU A 655 3.26 15.70 40.68
N PHE A 656 2.01 15.46 41.12
CA PHE A 656 1.56 14.14 41.56
C PHE A 656 1.52 13.10 40.43
N GLN A 657 1.42 13.56 39.17
CA GLN A 657 1.33 12.70 37.99
C GLN A 657 2.71 12.39 37.40
N GLN A 658 3.73 13.20 37.68
CA GLN A 658 5.04 13.13 37.04
C GLN A 658 6.12 12.62 38.01
N GLY A 659 6.78 11.50 37.69
CA GLY A 659 7.89 10.96 38.47
C GLY A 659 7.51 10.37 39.84
N ASP A 660 8.54 10.11 40.67
CA ASP A 660 8.42 9.66 42.06
C ASP A 660 8.73 10.81 43.03
N LEU A 661 7.71 11.61 43.32
CA LEU A 661 7.79 12.80 44.17
C LEU A 661 8.32 12.51 45.61
N PRO A 662 7.89 11.44 46.31
CA PRO A 662 8.47 11.08 47.60
C PRO A 662 9.99 10.89 47.58
N ASP A 663 10.53 10.24 46.56
CA ASP A 663 11.98 10.00 46.47
C ASP A 663 12.74 11.30 46.14
N LEU A 664 12.15 12.18 45.32
CA LEU A 664 12.69 13.52 45.06
C LEU A 664 12.79 14.35 46.35
N ILE A 665 11.71 14.43 47.12
CA ILE A 665 11.67 15.20 48.37
C ILE A 665 12.64 14.61 49.39
N LEU A 666 12.73 13.29 49.50
CA LEU A 666 13.71 12.63 50.37
C LEU A 666 15.15 13.02 49.98
N GLY A 667 15.46 13.04 48.68
CA GLY A 667 16.74 13.50 48.17
C GLY A 667 17.06 14.94 48.58
N ILE A 668 16.10 15.86 48.40
CA ILE A 668 16.24 17.28 48.78
C ILE A 668 16.43 17.45 50.30
N LEU A 669 15.65 16.75 51.13
CA LEU A 669 15.80 16.82 52.59
C LEU A 669 17.16 16.29 53.04
N THR A 670 17.65 15.23 52.40
CA THR A 670 18.98 14.66 52.69
C THR A 670 20.10 15.63 52.29
N GLU A 671 19.96 16.30 51.15
CA GLU A 671 20.93 17.27 50.64
C GLU A 671 20.98 18.55 51.48
N THR A 672 19.83 19.09 51.85
CA THR A 672 19.70 20.36 52.59
C THR A 672 19.91 20.19 54.10
N GLY A 673 19.70 18.98 54.63
CA GLY A 673 19.77 18.69 56.06
C GLY A 673 18.56 19.17 56.86
N LEU A 674 17.46 19.59 56.20
CA LEU A 674 16.23 19.97 56.89
C LEU A 674 15.57 18.73 57.51
N SER A 675 15.20 18.82 58.79
CA SER A 675 14.41 17.77 59.44
C SER A 675 13.03 17.64 58.77
N PRO A 676 12.59 16.42 58.39
CA PRO A 676 11.33 16.23 57.65
C PRO A 676 10.09 16.83 58.31
N ASN A 677 10.03 16.85 59.65
CA ASN A 677 8.93 17.44 60.42
C ASN A 677 8.82 18.97 60.34
N ARG A 678 9.82 19.64 59.77
CA ARG A 678 9.81 21.08 59.52
C ARG A 678 9.31 21.42 58.12
N LEU A 679 9.23 20.45 57.20
CA LEU A 679 8.63 20.64 55.90
C LEU A 679 7.13 20.39 55.99
N GLU A 680 6.35 21.34 55.50
CA GLU A 680 4.92 21.20 55.28
C GLU A 680 4.63 21.31 53.79
N ILE A 681 3.85 20.37 53.26
CA ILE A 681 3.46 20.34 51.86
C ILE A 681 1.99 20.72 51.78
N GLU A 682 1.70 21.75 51.01
CA GLU A 682 0.36 22.26 50.79
C GLU A 682 -0.16 21.75 49.44
N ILE A 683 -1.37 21.21 49.44
CA ILE A 683 -2.03 20.71 48.22
C ILE A 683 -3.44 21.23 48.12
N THR A 684 -3.82 21.67 46.93
CA THR A 684 -5.21 22.04 46.65
C THR A 684 -6.11 20.81 46.59
N GLU A 685 -7.40 21.04 46.82
CA GLU A 685 -8.42 19.99 46.73
C GLU A 685 -8.42 19.27 45.37
N THR A 686 -8.27 20.04 44.28
CA THR A 686 -8.24 19.55 42.89
C THR A 686 -7.10 18.56 42.64
N ALA A 687 -5.96 18.69 43.34
CA ALA A 687 -4.82 17.79 43.22
C ALA A 687 -5.18 16.34 43.60
N ILE A 688 -6.11 16.18 44.54
CA ILE A 688 -6.51 14.87 45.08
C ILE A 688 -7.47 14.15 44.13
N PHE A 689 -8.41 14.89 43.53
CA PHE A 689 -9.46 14.33 42.69
C PHE A 689 -8.97 13.87 41.31
N ALA A 690 -7.84 14.39 40.84
CA ALA A 690 -7.27 14.00 39.55
C ALA A 690 -6.89 12.50 39.49
N ASP A 691 -6.36 11.93 40.59
CA ASP A 691 -6.08 10.50 40.75
C ASP A 691 -6.00 10.15 42.25
N MET A 692 -7.14 9.84 42.86
CA MET A 692 -7.25 9.63 44.31
C MET A 692 -6.38 8.47 44.80
N GLY A 693 -6.24 7.40 44.03
CA GLY A 693 -5.48 6.21 44.42
C GLY A 693 -3.98 6.51 44.49
N ARG A 694 -3.46 7.17 43.46
CA ARG A 694 -2.05 7.57 43.40
C ARG A 694 -1.72 8.66 44.42
N ALA A 695 -2.57 9.68 44.53
CA ALA A 695 -2.39 10.77 45.49
C ALA A 695 -2.32 10.23 46.93
N LEU A 696 -3.22 9.32 47.31
CA LEU A 696 -3.21 8.69 48.63
C LEU A 696 -1.92 7.90 48.91
N SER A 697 -1.41 7.17 47.91
CA SER A 697 -0.15 6.43 48.03
C SER A 697 1.05 7.36 48.23
N ILE A 698 1.13 8.46 47.46
CA ILE A 698 2.19 9.46 47.58
C ILE A 698 2.15 10.12 48.97
N LEU A 699 0.99 10.59 49.40
CA LEU A 699 0.84 11.29 50.67
C LEU A 699 1.16 10.37 51.86
N ARG A 700 0.78 9.10 51.82
CA ARG A 700 1.19 8.12 52.86
C ARG A 700 2.71 7.94 52.94
N ARG A 701 3.40 7.91 51.79
CA ARG A 701 4.87 7.84 51.75
C ARG A 701 5.50 9.10 52.33
N LEU A 702 5.02 10.29 51.95
CA LEU A 702 5.49 11.55 52.50
C LEU A 702 5.27 11.64 54.02
N LYS A 703 4.11 11.21 54.51
CA LYS A 703 3.82 11.11 55.94
C LYS A 703 4.75 10.14 56.66
N ALA A 704 5.10 9.02 56.03
CA ALA A 704 6.06 8.07 56.61
C ALA A 704 7.47 8.65 56.74
N LEU A 705 7.84 9.66 55.93
CA LEU A 705 9.07 10.42 56.09
C LEU A 705 9.02 11.41 57.27
N GLY A 706 7.82 11.71 57.80
CA GLY A 706 7.60 12.67 58.88
C GLY A 706 7.19 14.07 58.41
N ILE A 707 6.88 14.25 57.13
CA ILE A 707 6.46 15.52 56.52
C ILE A 707 5.02 15.85 56.92
N SER A 708 4.72 17.12 57.19
CA SER A 708 3.35 17.59 57.42
C SER A 708 2.61 17.82 56.10
N ILE A 709 1.34 17.42 56.01
CA ILE A 709 0.51 17.64 54.82
C ILE A 709 -0.65 18.57 55.18
N ALA A 710 -0.76 19.70 54.47
CA ALA A 710 -1.85 20.64 54.59
C ALA A 710 -2.74 20.58 53.34
N MET A 711 -4.06 20.63 53.56
CA MET A 711 -5.04 20.85 52.49
C MET A 711 -5.27 22.36 52.34
N ASP A 712 -4.99 22.86 51.15
CA ASP A 712 -5.11 24.27 50.77
C ASP A 712 -6.44 24.58 50.06
N ASP A 713 -6.84 25.85 50.07
CA ASP A 713 -8.07 26.39 49.44
C ASP A 713 -9.39 25.69 49.87
N PHE A 714 -9.49 25.24 51.12
CA PHE A 714 -10.65 24.45 51.57
C PHE A 714 -11.97 25.25 51.53
N GLY A 715 -12.99 24.66 50.89
CA GLY A 715 -14.34 25.22 50.79
C GLY A 715 -14.68 25.84 49.43
N THR A 716 -13.72 25.95 48.52
CA THR A 716 -13.93 26.48 47.15
C THR A 716 -14.31 25.41 46.12
N GLY A 717 -14.23 24.12 46.48
CA GLY A 717 -14.41 22.96 45.60
C GLY A 717 -15.43 21.90 46.07
N TYR A 718 -15.22 20.65 45.64
CA TYR A 718 -16.08 19.48 45.82
C TYR A 718 -15.66 18.58 47.01
N ALA A 719 -14.93 19.09 48.01
CA ALA A 719 -14.35 18.27 49.08
C ALA A 719 -15.44 17.47 49.81
N SER A 720 -15.42 16.15 49.63
CA SER A 720 -16.30 15.27 50.38
C SER A 720 -15.72 15.04 51.77
N LEU A 721 -16.59 14.96 52.79
CA LEU A 721 -16.22 14.50 54.13
C LEU A 721 -15.47 13.16 54.10
N ALA A 722 -15.79 12.29 53.13
CA ALA A 722 -15.11 11.02 52.93
C ALA A 722 -13.64 11.20 52.50
N THR A 723 -13.32 12.26 51.73
CA THR A 723 -11.94 12.58 51.31
C THR A 723 -11.10 13.01 52.51
N LEU A 724 -11.63 13.91 53.36
CA LEU A 724 -10.93 14.33 54.58
C LEU A 724 -10.68 13.16 55.55
N GLN A 725 -11.59 12.19 55.60
CA GLN A 725 -11.41 11.00 56.43
C GLN A 725 -10.39 10.01 55.84
N ALA A 726 -10.32 9.88 54.52
CA ALA A 726 -9.48 8.87 53.86
C ALA A 726 -8.00 9.28 53.76
N PHE A 727 -7.72 10.58 53.75
CA PHE A 727 -6.40 11.14 53.49
C PHE A 727 -5.71 11.64 54.78
N PRO A 728 -4.37 11.50 54.89
CA PRO A 728 -3.65 11.76 56.13
C PRO A 728 -3.26 13.25 56.30
N PHE A 729 -4.23 14.16 56.35
CA PHE A 729 -4.01 15.59 56.55
C PHE A 729 -3.67 15.94 58.00
N ASP A 730 -2.70 16.83 58.20
CA ASP A 730 -2.38 17.42 59.50
C ASP A 730 -3.06 18.79 59.69
N LYS A 731 -3.32 19.48 58.57
CA LYS A 731 -3.82 20.85 58.56
C LYS A 731 -4.83 21.07 57.43
N ILE A 732 -5.83 21.90 57.69
CA ILE A 732 -6.77 22.45 56.69
C ILE A 732 -6.61 23.96 56.69
N LYS A 733 -6.39 24.56 55.52
CA LYS A 733 -6.32 26.02 55.34
C LYS A 733 -7.65 26.51 54.75
N ILE A 734 -8.29 27.44 55.44
CA ILE A 734 -9.52 28.10 54.99
C ILE A 734 -9.14 29.21 54.01
N ASP A 735 -9.70 29.16 52.80
CA ASP A 735 -9.43 30.14 51.76
C ASP A 735 -9.82 31.57 52.20
N ARG A 736 -9.01 32.54 51.75
CA ARG A 736 -9.17 33.96 52.04
C ARG A 736 -10.53 34.53 51.62
N SER A 737 -11.19 33.95 50.61
CA SER A 737 -12.48 34.48 50.13
C SER A 737 -13.58 34.39 51.19
N PHE A 738 -13.51 33.37 52.06
CA PHE A 738 -14.41 33.24 53.19
C PHE A 738 -14.03 34.20 54.31
N ILE A 739 -12.75 34.26 54.67
CA ILE A 739 -12.23 35.10 55.76
C ILE A 739 -12.49 36.60 55.48
N GLY A 740 -12.25 37.05 54.26
CA GLY A 740 -12.48 38.44 53.85
C GLY A 740 -13.93 38.89 53.96
N GLN A 741 -14.90 37.97 53.96
CA GLN A 741 -16.33 38.28 54.05
C GLN A 741 -16.96 38.04 55.42
N VAL A 742 -16.22 37.53 56.40
CA VAL A 742 -16.76 37.16 57.73
C VAL A 742 -17.46 38.34 58.44
N GLU A 743 -16.97 39.55 58.25
CA GLU A 743 -17.53 40.75 58.90
C GLU A 743 -18.85 41.23 58.25
N VAL A 744 -19.05 40.94 56.96
CA VAL A 744 -20.14 41.51 56.14
C VAL A 744 -21.21 40.47 55.80
N SER A 745 -20.83 39.20 55.68
CA SER A 745 -21.69 38.10 55.25
C SER A 745 -21.92 37.11 56.39
N PRO A 746 -23.13 37.05 56.97
CA PRO A 746 -23.48 36.02 57.95
C PRO A 746 -23.29 34.59 57.42
N GLN A 747 -23.42 34.39 56.11
CA GLN A 747 -23.20 33.08 55.48
C GLN A 747 -21.73 32.67 55.48
N ALA A 748 -20.81 33.61 55.19
CA ALA A 748 -19.38 33.34 55.26
C ALA A 748 -18.95 32.96 56.68
N ALA A 749 -19.45 33.67 57.70
CA ALA A 749 -19.19 33.34 59.10
C ALA A 749 -19.69 31.94 59.50
N VAL A 750 -20.85 31.50 58.99
CA VAL A 750 -21.38 30.15 59.21
C VAL A 750 -20.48 29.07 58.59
N ILE A 751 -19.98 29.31 57.37
CA ILE A 751 -19.06 28.37 56.69
C ILE A 751 -17.78 28.24 57.50
N VAL A 752 -17.14 29.34 57.90
CA VAL A 752 -15.90 29.32 58.69
C VAL A 752 -16.11 28.56 60.00
N ARG A 753 -17.22 28.78 60.72
CA ARG A 753 -17.57 28.03 61.94
C ARG A 753 -17.73 26.53 61.68
N ALA A 754 -18.34 26.15 60.57
CA ALA A 754 -18.53 24.75 60.21
C ALA A 754 -17.19 24.05 59.93
N VAL A 755 -16.26 24.71 59.22
CA VAL A 755 -14.92 24.18 58.97
C VAL A 755 -14.12 24.04 60.25
N LEU A 756 -14.14 25.05 61.12
CA LEU A 756 -13.49 24.99 62.44
C LEU A 756 -14.05 23.85 63.31
N GLY A 757 -15.38 23.69 63.33
CA GLY A 757 -16.03 22.58 64.04
C GLY A 757 -15.65 21.19 63.47
N LEU A 758 -15.47 21.09 62.15
CA LEU A 758 -15.04 19.88 61.48
C LEU A 758 -13.59 19.52 61.81
N GLY A 759 -12.67 20.49 61.77
CA GLY A 759 -11.27 20.30 62.17
C GLY A 759 -11.15 19.76 63.59
N ARG A 760 -11.85 20.39 64.54
CA ARG A 760 -11.92 19.92 65.95
C ARG A 760 -12.43 18.48 66.07
N SER A 761 -13.47 18.13 65.30
CA SER A 761 -14.09 16.80 65.36
C SER A 761 -13.19 15.70 64.78
N LEU A 762 -12.36 16.04 63.80
CA LEU A 762 -11.42 15.12 63.16
C LEU A 762 -10.02 15.13 63.79
N GLY A 763 -9.74 16.07 64.69
CA GLY A 763 -8.42 16.28 65.27
C GLY A 763 -7.40 16.83 64.26
N ILE A 764 -7.86 17.59 63.27
CA ILE A 764 -7.04 18.22 62.23
C ILE A 764 -6.94 19.71 62.54
N CYS A 765 -5.72 20.26 62.52
CA CYS A 765 -5.47 21.68 62.77
C CYS A 765 -6.11 22.54 61.69
N VAL A 766 -6.75 23.65 62.04
CA VAL A 766 -7.31 24.59 61.06
C VAL A 766 -6.51 25.89 61.06
N ALA A 767 -6.11 26.32 59.86
CA ALA A 767 -5.45 27.59 59.62
C ALA A 767 -6.37 28.49 58.79
N ALA A 768 -6.41 29.78 59.11
CA ALA A 768 -7.18 30.76 58.36
C ALA A 768 -6.27 31.70 57.56
N GLU A 769 -6.53 31.81 56.27
CA GLU A 769 -5.76 32.65 55.35
C GLU A 769 -6.40 33.99 55.06
N GLY A 770 -5.59 34.96 54.64
CA GLY A 770 -6.09 36.28 54.24
C GLY A 770 -6.62 37.11 55.42
N VAL A 771 -6.08 36.92 56.62
CA VAL A 771 -6.40 37.77 57.78
C VAL A 771 -5.76 39.15 57.59
N GLU A 772 -6.59 40.15 57.34
CA GLU A 772 -6.17 41.53 57.06
C GLU A 772 -6.52 42.48 58.21
N THR A 773 -7.58 42.21 58.97
CA THR A 773 -8.08 43.09 60.05
C THR A 773 -7.95 42.45 61.43
N ILE A 774 -7.87 43.29 62.46
CA ILE A 774 -7.90 42.85 63.86
C ILE A 774 -9.24 42.18 64.20
N ASP A 775 -10.33 42.62 63.58
CA ASP A 775 -11.66 42.09 63.88
C ASP A 775 -11.88 40.70 63.26
N GLN A 776 -11.34 40.43 62.06
CA GLN A 776 -11.24 39.07 61.51
C GLN A 776 -10.43 38.16 62.44
N MET A 777 -9.27 38.61 62.92
CA MET A 777 -8.45 37.84 63.86
C MET A 777 -9.22 37.55 65.16
N ARG A 778 -9.91 38.55 65.74
CA ARG A 778 -10.71 38.36 66.96
C ARG A 778 -11.80 37.31 66.77
N PHE A 779 -12.56 37.40 65.68
CA PHE A 779 -13.56 36.39 65.33
C PHE A 779 -12.92 34.99 65.28
N LEU A 780 -11.79 34.84 64.59
CA LEU A 780 -11.13 33.54 64.44
C LEU A 780 -10.58 33.00 65.76
N VAL A 781 -10.07 33.87 66.64
CA VAL A 781 -9.61 33.51 67.99
C VAL A 781 -10.79 33.09 68.87
N ASP A 782 -11.90 33.81 68.82
CA ASP A 782 -13.12 33.50 69.58
C ASP A 782 -13.75 32.17 69.13
N GLU A 783 -13.61 31.81 67.85
CA GLU A 783 -14.04 30.52 67.30
C GLU A 783 -13.00 29.40 67.44
N GLU A 784 -11.94 29.65 68.22
CA GLU A 784 -10.85 28.72 68.54
C GLU A 784 -10.06 28.20 67.32
N CYS A 785 -9.84 29.04 66.30
CA CYS A 785 -8.91 28.74 65.21
C CYS A 785 -7.48 28.60 65.74
N GLU A 786 -6.69 27.65 65.23
CA GLU A 786 -5.35 27.37 65.77
C GLU A 786 -4.24 28.23 65.16
N GLU A 787 -4.28 28.46 63.85
CA GLU A 787 -3.23 29.18 63.11
C GLU A 787 -3.81 30.26 62.18
N LEU A 788 -3.09 31.37 62.03
CA LEU A 788 -3.51 32.51 61.24
C LEU A 788 -2.40 32.95 60.27
N GLN A 789 -2.80 33.32 59.06
CA GLN A 789 -1.91 33.87 58.04
C GLN A 789 -2.60 35.02 57.31
N GLY A 790 -1.86 36.09 57.03
CA GLY A 790 -2.40 37.22 56.28
C GLY A 790 -1.59 38.50 56.43
N TYR A 791 -2.04 39.56 55.75
CA TYR A 791 -1.33 40.84 55.72
C TYR A 791 -1.29 41.56 57.08
N LEU A 792 -2.15 41.17 58.02
CA LEU A 792 -2.09 41.66 59.39
C LEU A 792 -0.74 41.30 60.06
N PHE A 793 -0.17 40.14 59.74
CA PHE A 793 1.06 39.62 60.36
C PHE A 793 2.30 39.88 59.51
N GLY A 794 2.12 40.06 58.20
CA GLY A 794 3.21 40.39 57.28
C GLY A 794 2.84 40.09 55.83
N LYS A 795 3.33 40.93 54.92
CA LYS A 795 3.25 40.64 53.48
C LYS A 795 4.37 39.67 53.10
N PRO A 796 4.21 38.86 52.04
CA PRO A 796 5.29 38.03 51.51
C PRO A 796 6.52 38.86 51.14
N GLN A 797 7.65 38.60 51.80
CA GLN A 797 8.92 39.31 51.60
C GLN A 797 10.11 38.35 51.57
N PRO A 798 11.28 38.75 51.02
CA PRO A 798 12.50 37.94 51.14
C PRO A 798 12.79 37.61 52.62
N ILE A 799 13.34 36.43 52.89
CA ILE A 799 13.57 35.93 54.25
C ILE A 799 14.42 36.87 55.12
N GLY A 800 15.35 37.61 54.51
CA GLY A 800 16.17 38.62 55.20
C GLY A 800 15.36 39.75 55.86
N SER A 801 14.15 40.04 55.39
CA SER A 801 13.23 40.98 56.06
C SER A 801 12.74 40.46 57.42
N PHE A 802 12.85 39.15 57.67
CA PHE A 802 12.42 38.49 58.90
C PHE A 802 13.61 37.97 59.73
N ALA A 803 14.83 38.47 59.48
CA ALA A 803 16.06 38.04 60.14
C ALA A 803 15.95 37.99 61.68
N GLU A 804 15.36 39.02 62.29
CA GLU A 804 15.17 39.07 63.75
C GLU A 804 14.23 37.95 64.26
N ALA A 805 13.18 37.62 63.49
CA ALA A 805 12.20 36.61 63.86
C ALA A 805 12.75 35.17 63.76
N ILE A 806 13.75 34.96 62.89
CA ILE A 806 14.45 33.68 62.70
C ILE A 806 15.66 33.51 63.63
N ASP A 807 16.34 34.61 64.02
CA ASP A 807 17.60 34.59 64.77
C ASP A 807 17.47 34.81 66.31
N GLY A 808 16.41 35.44 66.86
CA GLY A 808 16.44 35.92 68.26
C GLY A 808 15.13 36.03 69.08
N ARG A 809 15.13 35.31 70.22
CA ARG A 809 14.50 35.43 71.58
C ARG A 809 13.35 36.42 71.97
N GLU A 810 12.76 37.23 71.11
CA GLU A 810 11.57 38.02 71.47
C GLU A 810 10.31 37.55 70.72
N ALA A 811 9.14 37.78 71.32
CA ALA A 811 7.85 37.46 70.70
C ALA A 811 7.72 38.27 69.40
N PHE A 812 7.21 37.64 68.35
CA PHE A 812 6.93 38.30 67.08
C PHE A 812 5.87 39.40 67.29
N GLU A 813 6.31 40.63 67.56
CA GLU A 813 5.44 41.81 67.55
C GLU A 813 5.22 42.26 66.10
N GLY A 814 4.42 41.49 65.36
CA GLY A 814 3.97 41.88 64.03
C GLY A 814 3.26 43.24 64.10
N ALA A 815 3.89 44.27 63.55
CA ALA A 815 3.40 45.64 63.33
C ALA A 815 2.05 46.02 63.97
N ILE A 816 2.01 46.22 65.29
CA ILE A 816 0.91 46.96 65.94
C ILE A 816 1.47 48.29 66.45
N ALA A 817 1.47 49.29 65.58
CA ALA A 817 1.37 50.69 66.01
C ALA A 817 0.02 51.22 65.48
N PRO A 818 -1.02 51.37 66.33
CA PRO A 818 -2.30 51.88 65.87
C PRO A 818 -2.19 53.38 65.56
N ALA A 819 -2.38 53.76 64.29
CA ALA A 819 -2.59 55.16 63.91
C ALA A 819 -3.97 55.63 64.41
N PRO A 820 -4.13 56.90 64.84
CA PRO A 820 -5.31 57.36 65.56
C PRO A 820 -6.53 57.46 64.63
N VAL A 821 -7.66 56.96 65.12
CA VAL A 821 -8.98 57.07 64.48
C VAL A 821 -9.34 58.55 64.28
N ARG A 822 -9.43 59.00 63.03
CA ARG A 822 -10.12 60.25 62.69
C ARG A 822 -11.61 59.96 62.59
N SER A 823 -12.37 60.55 63.51
CA SER A 823 -13.83 60.55 63.56
C SER A 823 -14.44 61.01 62.23
N ALA A 824 -15.37 60.22 61.70
CA ALA A 824 -16.25 60.62 60.62
C ALA A 824 -17.25 61.69 61.11
N ALA A 825 -17.22 62.87 60.49
CA ALA A 825 -18.29 63.83 60.51
C ALA A 825 -18.37 64.54 59.14
N ALA A 826 -19.60 64.88 58.74
CA ALA A 826 -20.07 65.50 57.48
C ALA A 826 -20.38 64.51 56.34
N GLN A 827 -21.64 64.05 56.23
CA GLN A 827 -22.79 64.67 55.53
C GLN A 827 -22.64 64.63 54.00
N MET A 828 -23.36 63.74 53.30
CA MET A 828 -24.71 63.93 52.74
C MET A 828 -24.84 65.14 51.79
N ALA A 829 -24.93 64.84 50.48
CA ALA A 829 -25.74 65.47 49.41
C ALA A 829 -25.04 65.13 48.06
N PHE A 830 -25.68 64.78 46.95
CA PHE A 830 -26.96 65.20 46.37
C PHE A 830 -27.53 64.08 45.50
N ALA A 831 -28.85 64.05 45.41
CA ALA A 831 -29.61 63.28 44.42
C ALA A 831 -29.62 63.99 43.05
N SER A 832 -29.51 63.20 41.97
CA SER A 832 -30.40 63.20 40.80
C SER A 832 -30.06 62.01 39.89
#